data_AF-A0A926XTW5-F1
#
_entry.id   AF-A0A926XTW5-F1
#
_cell.length_a   1.000
_cell.length_b   1.000
_cell.length_c   1.000
_cell.angle_alpha   90.00
_cell.angle_beta   90.00
_cell.angle_gamma   90.00
#
_symmetry.space_group_name_H-M   'P 1'
#
loop_
_entity.id
_entity.type
_entity.pdbx_description
1 polymer ?
#
loop_
_entity_poly.entity_id
_entity_poly.type
_entity_poly.pdbx_seq_one_letter_code
_entity_poly.pdbx_strand_id
1 'polypeptide(L)'
;MTYQYQVGGSLSIDAPSYVERQADRQLYTALRAGEFCYILNSRQMGKSSILVRTRHLLQEQGYRCSSLDMTRIGSENITPDRWYKGIVAELWRGFNLLGKVNLKTWWNDLTDISPLQRLGNFVEDVLLVQFPDEEIVIFIDEIDSIISLDFAIDDFFAWIRFCYNQRTLNPEYKRLTVAIFGVATPCDLIADKNRTPFNIGTAIELHGFTSKEALTLAAGLAKKIENPEAIVRAIVQWTGGQPFLTQKLCKLAVNLLETAGEMSGKTIPLGMENYWVESIVNEYVIEKWESKDEPEHLRTIRDRLLRNSQRAGRLLGIYQQILQGIKVSSDDSSEQIELILSGLVLKTKNVLTVRNKIYEQVFNLGWVEKQLKALRPYSQIFEAWLTVQQQDNSRLLRGQALIDAKNWAQGKSLSDLDYQFLARSEQLDRQETQQALEAARLQEVEARLLLQKRSARLQKYSIAALTAALMLTGTLGAIAFWQYRQALASERRARIGEIRALVSSSEGLFIANSRLDALIEALRARQKLLLLTRADPDIKNKVEIALQQAILGADEYNRFSKPMGGSIGLAIRGDGEIIAASGRENTVNLWAKDGRLLKMLSGHKALVGSLAIAQDGKTIVSGSGDRTVKVWNADGTLRHTLTGARANMGGVAIAPNSEYIAATSEDGMLRLWDKKGTLLKTIKANTVINSGVAFTPDSQNIVAGSGKGMLNIWNLNGQLLTAMKAHELAVLDVAINPNGDTIATASFDGTVKLWQFSPNGLKLLTTLNAHDGLVIGAAFSPDGTQLASISDDKTLKLWQRDGETWEKAQLLQTFAGHRALVTSVEFSPDGKSIATASLDATVKLWNPNNALLQSINDRKSSVFGVAFAPTYPGREQIFASASTDRTVKLWKRVDGGRPLLLQTLKHQGIVMGVAFSPDGRLVATASGDSTVKLWTLQGQLRSTLKGHEGGVRRVRFSPDGKLLASGSADGTVGLWNLEGKSPVLQARLKGHQGGVWMVSFSPDGQLLASASGDATARLWTKQGKLLRTFQGHDAIVRSLAFSPDGQTLATASQDKTLKLWRLDGSELATLEGLDSIMSVAFSPDRQLLASGSADGAIQFWKLEAGQKPSLLTTLKAHTGGVWEITFSPDGQTLASASGDNKVILWNVPEVQSVDRIVRYGCDWVRDYLRTNGDLEESDRHLCDR
;
A
#
# COMPACT_ATOMS: atom_id res chain seq x y z
N MET A 1 10.57 59.18 19.24
CA MET A 1 10.94 57.88 18.63
C MET A 1 10.46 57.88 17.19
N THR A 2 11.36 57.60 16.25
CA THR A 2 11.04 57.46 14.82
C THR A 2 10.22 56.19 14.62
N TYR A 3 9.03 56.31 14.01
CA TYR A 3 8.21 55.15 13.69
C TYR A 3 8.94 54.29 12.65
N GLN A 4 9.08 52.99 12.90
CA GLN A 4 9.80 52.08 12.01
C GLN A 4 8.91 50.91 11.60
N TYR A 5 8.78 50.68 10.30
CA TYR A 5 8.18 49.47 9.75
C TYR A 5 9.20 48.33 9.75
N GLN A 6 8.83 47.19 10.33
CA GLN A 6 9.65 45.99 10.35
C GLN A 6 9.07 44.95 9.39
N VAL A 7 9.85 44.60 8.38
CA VAL A 7 9.45 43.66 7.31
C VAL A 7 10.11 42.33 7.57
N GLY A 8 9.32 41.32 7.91
CA GLY A 8 9.81 39.99 8.29
C GLY A 8 10.24 39.89 9.76
N GLY A 9 10.39 38.64 10.22
CA GLY A 9 10.68 38.32 11.62
C GLY A 9 9.51 38.62 12.59
N SER A 10 9.75 38.39 13.87
CA SER A 10 8.79 38.67 14.94
C SER A 10 8.86 40.14 15.35
N LEU A 11 7.71 40.77 15.50
CA LEU A 11 7.63 42.12 16.07
C LEU A 11 7.77 42.06 17.58
N SER A 12 8.48 43.04 18.17
CA SER A 12 8.50 43.23 19.62
C SER A 12 7.13 43.69 20.14
N ILE A 13 6.94 43.63 21.46
CA ILE A 13 5.65 43.94 22.06
C ILE A 13 5.20 45.40 21.85
N ASP A 14 6.16 46.32 21.95
CA ASP A 14 5.91 47.76 21.80
C ASP A 14 6.13 48.24 20.37
N ALA A 15 6.24 47.31 19.40
CA ALA A 15 6.46 47.67 18.01
C ALA A 15 5.28 48.53 17.51
N PRO A 16 5.51 49.80 17.12
CA PRO A 16 4.44 50.69 16.72
C PRO A 16 3.78 50.25 15.40
N SER A 17 4.44 49.38 14.64
CA SER A 17 3.92 48.77 13.41
C SER A 17 3.14 47.47 13.62
N TYR A 18 2.88 47.06 14.87
CA TYR A 18 2.02 45.92 15.15
C TYR A 18 0.55 46.27 14.92
N VAL A 19 -0.13 45.46 14.11
CA VAL A 19 -1.56 45.58 13.86
C VAL A 19 -2.30 44.47 14.61
N GLU A 20 -3.11 44.86 15.61
CA GLU A 20 -3.97 43.92 16.33
C GLU A 20 -5.13 43.47 15.45
N ARG A 21 -5.29 42.15 15.29
CA ARG A 21 -6.36 41.55 14.48
C ARG A 21 -7.42 40.92 15.35
N GLN A 22 -8.55 40.57 14.75
CA GLN A 22 -9.55 39.72 15.39
C GLN A 22 -8.96 38.41 15.95
N ALA A 23 -8.03 37.79 15.24
CA ALA A 23 -7.39 36.54 15.64
C ALA A 23 -6.57 36.67 16.95
N ASP A 24 -5.99 37.85 17.21
CA ASP A 24 -5.26 38.16 18.45
C ASP A 24 -6.19 38.04 19.67
N ARG A 25 -7.38 38.63 19.55
CA ARG A 25 -8.39 38.59 20.62
C ARG A 25 -8.96 37.20 20.79
N GLN A 26 -9.21 36.50 19.69
CA GLN A 26 -9.73 35.13 19.72
C GLN A 26 -8.75 34.17 20.39
N LEU A 27 -7.47 34.20 19.99
CA LEU A 27 -6.43 33.37 20.60
C LEU A 27 -6.30 33.67 22.09
N TYR A 28 -6.19 34.95 22.48
CA TYR A 28 -6.08 35.33 23.88
C TYR A 28 -7.29 34.87 24.71
N THR A 29 -8.50 35.05 24.19
CA THR A 29 -9.74 34.64 24.88
C THR A 29 -9.83 33.12 25.01
N ALA A 30 -9.52 32.38 23.95
CA ALA A 30 -9.56 30.92 23.94
C ALA A 30 -8.54 30.33 24.93
N LEU A 31 -7.30 30.84 24.94
CA LEU A 31 -6.27 30.39 25.90
C LEU A 31 -6.65 30.70 27.34
N ARG A 32 -7.29 31.84 27.61
CA ARG A 32 -7.81 32.17 28.95
C ARG A 32 -8.96 31.27 29.39
N ALA A 33 -9.77 30.78 28.45
CA ALA A 33 -10.80 29.78 28.70
C ALA A 33 -10.22 28.36 28.87
N GLY A 34 -8.89 28.21 28.77
CA GLY A 34 -8.20 26.94 28.84
C GLY A 34 -8.32 26.11 27.56
N GLU A 35 -8.79 26.67 26.43
CA GLU A 35 -8.93 25.91 25.19
C GLU A 35 -7.57 25.64 24.55
N PHE A 36 -7.34 24.39 24.12
CA PHE A 36 -6.19 24.09 23.27
C PHE A 36 -6.38 24.80 21.93
N CYS A 37 -5.34 25.44 21.40
CA CYS A 37 -5.47 26.23 20.18
C CYS A 37 -4.43 25.81 19.14
N TYR A 38 -4.74 25.97 17.85
CA TYR A 38 -3.74 25.84 16.80
C TYR A 38 -3.91 26.88 15.68
N ILE A 39 -2.79 27.45 15.26
CA ILE A 39 -2.65 28.44 14.17
C ILE A 39 -1.74 27.84 13.09
N LEU A 40 -2.38 27.23 12.10
CA LEU A 40 -1.75 26.49 11.02
C LEU A 40 -2.00 27.23 9.69
N ASN A 41 -1.16 28.21 9.38
CA ASN A 41 -1.33 29.11 8.23
C ASN A 41 -0.04 29.23 7.40
N SER A 42 -0.14 29.79 6.19
CA SER A 42 1.01 30.05 5.30
C SER A 42 2.12 30.89 5.98
N ARG A 43 3.33 30.86 5.39
CA ARG A 43 4.46 31.71 5.83
C ARG A 43 4.08 33.20 5.77
N GLN A 44 4.80 34.01 6.55
CA GLN A 44 4.70 35.48 6.56
C GLN A 44 3.30 36.06 6.92
N MET A 45 2.54 35.36 7.77
CA MET A 45 1.24 35.80 8.30
C MET A 45 1.30 36.41 9.70
N GLY A 46 2.50 36.68 10.24
CA GLY A 46 2.68 37.26 11.57
C GLY A 46 2.31 36.31 12.71
N LYS A 47 2.59 35.00 12.57
CA LYS A 47 2.35 33.96 13.59
C LYS A 47 3.22 34.16 14.85
N SER A 48 4.51 34.41 14.65
CA SER A 48 5.43 34.60 15.78
C SER A 48 5.16 35.92 16.51
N SER A 49 4.73 36.98 15.82
CA SER A 49 4.34 38.25 16.45
C SER A 49 3.11 38.10 17.37
N ILE A 50 2.06 37.40 16.92
CA ILE A 50 0.87 37.13 17.76
C ILE A 50 1.21 36.22 18.94
N LEU A 51 2.11 35.23 18.76
CA LEU A 51 2.62 34.39 19.84
C LEU A 51 3.29 35.25 20.92
N VAL A 52 4.26 36.11 20.54
CA VAL A 52 5.01 36.96 21.48
C VAL A 52 4.07 37.85 22.29
N ARG A 53 3.12 38.52 21.62
CA ARG A 53 2.18 39.44 22.28
C ARG A 53 1.20 38.72 23.20
N THR A 54 0.62 37.61 22.73
CA THR A 54 -0.33 36.80 23.53
C THR A 54 0.36 36.23 24.77
N ARG A 55 1.60 35.74 24.61
CA ARG A 55 2.41 35.23 25.72
C ARG A 55 2.61 36.29 26.81
N HIS A 56 2.96 37.50 26.43
CA HIS A 56 3.16 38.60 27.37
C HIS A 56 1.86 39.00 28.08
N LEU A 57 0.76 39.16 27.33
CA LEU A 57 -0.55 39.51 27.90
C LEU A 57 -1.02 38.46 28.92
N LEU A 58 -0.71 37.18 28.70
CA LEU A 58 -1.00 36.12 29.68
C LEU A 58 -0.07 36.21 30.90
N GLN A 59 1.22 36.49 30.70
CA GLN A 59 2.19 36.66 31.79
C GLN A 59 1.83 37.84 32.71
N GLU A 60 1.35 38.96 32.17
CA GLU A 60 0.85 40.11 32.95
C GLU A 60 -0.37 39.77 33.80
N GLN A 61 -1.17 38.77 33.38
CA GLN A 61 -2.33 38.27 34.11
C GLN A 61 -1.98 37.13 35.08
N GLY A 62 -0.69 36.84 35.29
CA GLY A 62 -0.22 35.84 36.24
C GLY A 62 -0.12 34.41 35.68
N TYR A 63 -0.26 34.20 34.38
CA TYR A 63 -0.05 32.88 33.77
C TYR A 63 1.45 32.57 33.62
N ARG A 64 1.82 31.30 33.86
CA ARG A 64 3.15 30.76 33.54
C ARG A 64 3.18 30.33 32.08
N CYS A 65 3.98 31.01 31.28
CA CYS A 65 4.10 30.71 29.85
C CYS A 65 5.50 30.21 29.49
N SER A 66 5.59 29.20 28.65
CA SER A 66 6.83 28.74 28.00
C SER A 66 6.61 28.53 26.51
N SER A 67 7.67 28.69 25.71
CA SER A 67 7.64 28.50 24.25
C SER A 67 8.65 27.43 23.83
N LEU A 68 8.17 26.45 23.06
CA LEU A 68 8.93 25.38 22.45
C LEU A 68 9.12 25.68 20.96
N ASP A 69 10.33 26.03 20.58
CA ASP A 69 10.71 26.18 19.17
C ASP A 69 11.23 24.84 18.64
N MET A 70 10.47 24.23 17.72
CA MET A 70 10.83 22.93 17.16
C MET A 70 12.11 22.97 16.31
N THR A 71 12.50 24.12 15.76
CA THR A 71 13.75 24.26 15.02
C THR A 71 14.98 24.15 15.92
N ARG A 72 14.87 24.67 17.16
CA ARG A 72 15.96 24.65 18.15
C ARG A 72 16.28 23.24 18.65
N ILE A 73 15.27 22.37 18.68
CA ILE A 73 15.43 20.96 19.06
C ILE A 73 16.17 20.19 17.95
N GLY A 74 15.97 20.59 16.69
CA GLY A 74 16.55 19.97 15.50
C GLY A 74 15.66 18.87 14.92
N SER A 75 15.73 18.71 13.60
CA SER A 75 14.94 17.72 12.86
C SER A 75 15.76 16.78 11.98
N GLU A 76 17.05 17.08 11.73
CA GLU A 76 17.95 16.25 10.95
C GLU A 76 18.78 15.34 11.86
N ASN A 77 18.72 14.02 11.64
CA ASN A 77 19.52 13.00 12.36
C ASN A 77 19.35 12.99 13.89
N ILE A 78 18.14 13.27 14.40
CA ILE A 78 17.82 13.22 15.83
C ILE A 78 17.05 11.94 16.21
N THR A 79 17.41 11.28 17.32
CA THR A 79 16.67 10.10 17.81
C THR A 79 15.44 10.50 18.63
N PRO A 80 14.41 9.65 18.77
CA PRO A 80 13.24 9.97 19.58
C PRO A 80 13.58 10.40 21.02
N ASP A 81 14.47 9.66 21.72
CA ASP A 81 14.88 10.01 23.09
C ASP A 81 15.50 11.42 23.17
N ARG A 82 16.39 11.76 22.23
CA ARG A 82 17.01 13.09 22.17
C ARG A 82 16.01 14.19 21.85
N TRP A 83 15.05 13.91 20.98
CA TRP A 83 14.00 14.86 20.61
C TRP A 83 13.07 15.16 21.80
N TYR A 84 12.54 14.13 22.47
CA TYR A 84 11.73 14.31 23.69
C TYR A 84 12.52 14.93 24.85
N LYS A 85 13.81 14.56 24.99
CA LYS A 85 14.72 15.21 25.94
C LYS A 85 14.90 16.69 25.63
N GLY A 86 14.99 17.04 24.34
CA GLY A 86 15.03 18.41 23.86
C GLY A 86 13.78 19.19 24.25
N ILE A 87 12.59 18.60 24.05
CA ILE A 87 11.31 19.19 24.50
C ILE A 87 11.34 19.45 26.00
N VAL A 88 11.67 18.43 26.81
CA VAL A 88 11.71 18.58 28.27
C VAL A 88 12.78 19.58 28.72
N ALA A 89 13.93 19.64 28.05
CA ALA A 89 14.97 20.61 28.33
C ALA A 89 14.53 22.05 28.05
N GLU A 90 13.79 22.27 26.96
CA GLU A 90 13.24 23.59 26.63
C GLU A 90 12.10 23.98 27.58
N LEU A 91 11.24 23.04 27.99
CA LEU A 91 10.25 23.30 29.06
C LEU A 91 10.93 23.61 30.39
N TRP A 92 11.94 22.84 30.78
CA TRP A 92 12.73 23.03 32.00
C TRP A 92 13.39 24.41 32.06
N ARG A 93 13.98 24.86 30.95
CA ARG A 93 14.54 26.22 30.83
C ARG A 93 13.44 27.27 30.84
N GLY A 94 12.40 27.09 30.03
CA GLY A 94 11.35 28.10 29.83
C GLY A 94 10.50 28.36 31.08
N PHE A 95 10.32 27.36 31.94
CA PHE A 95 9.67 27.53 33.25
C PHE A 95 10.65 27.86 34.39
N ASN A 96 11.92 28.14 34.08
CA ASN A 96 12.96 28.52 35.04
C ASN A 96 13.11 27.50 36.21
N LEU A 97 13.23 26.21 35.89
CA LEU A 97 13.41 25.13 36.86
C LEU A 97 14.89 24.85 37.20
N LEU A 98 15.79 25.77 36.81
CA LEU A 98 17.21 25.76 37.16
C LEU A 98 17.39 25.75 38.68
N GLY A 99 18.16 24.78 39.19
CA GLY A 99 18.41 24.60 40.63
C GLY A 99 17.29 23.90 41.40
N LYS A 100 16.07 23.80 40.84
CA LYS A 100 14.95 23.05 41.44
C LYS A 100 14.96 21.57 41.05
N VAL A 101 15.27 21.29 39.79
CA VAL A 101 15.37 19.93 39.26
C VAL A 101 16.68 19.78 38.50
N ASN A 102 17.50 18.81 38.89
CA ASN A 102 18.66 18.43 38.09
C ASN A 102 18.19 17.60 36.90
N LEU A 103 17.94 18.27 35.77
CA LEU A 103 17.41 17.63 34.57
C LEU A 103 18.26 16.45 34.09
N LYS A 104 19.59 16.53 34.22
CA LYS A 104 20.49 15.46 33.78
C LYS A 104 20.27 14.20 34.63
N THR A 105 20.20 14.35 35.95
CA THR A 105 19.94 13.24 36.87
C THR A 105 18.51 12.73 36.68
N TRP A 106 17.51 13.62 36.72
CA TRP A 106 16.09 13.28 36.57
C TRP A 106 15.77 12.52 35.26
N TRP A 107 16.33 12.96 34.13
CA TRP A 107 16.12 12.28 32.84
C TRP A 107 16.79 10.91 32.80
N ASN A 108 17.97 10.78 33.41
CA ASN A 108 18.75 9.54 33.40
C ASN A 108 18.22 8.51 34.41
N ASP A 109 17.57 8.93 35.50
CA ASP A 109 16.98 8.03 36.49
C ASP A 109 15.72 7.33 35.96
N LEU A 110 15.05 7.93 34.97
CA LEU A 110 13.81 7.41 34.37
C LEU A 110 14.06 6.58 33.09
N THR A 111 15.26 6.01 32.89
CA THR A 111 15.61 5.32 31.64
C THR A 111 14.73 4.12 31.28
N ASP A 112 14.03 3.56 32.27
CA ASP A 112 13.22 2.34 32.14
C ASP A 112 11.85 2.56 31.48
N ILE A 113 11.38 3.82 31.42
CA ILE A 113 10.11 4.21 30.79
C ILE A 113 10.34 4.91 29.44
N SER A 114 9.31 4.93 28.59
CA SER A 114 9.43 5.49 27.24
C SER A 114 9.67 7.00 27.27
N PRO A 115 10.34 7.59 26.26
CA PRO A 115 10.58 9.04 26.21
C PRO A 115 9.30 9.88 26.30
N LEU A 116 8.20 9.40 25.72
CA LEU A 116 6.90 10.04 25.83
C LEU A 116 6.35 9.98 27.26
N GLN A 117 6.50 8.85 27.95
CA GLN A 117 6.12 8.75 29.36
C GLN A 117 6.97 9.67 30.22
N ARG A 118 8.27 9.83 29.93
CA ARG A 118 9.09 10.84 30.63
C ARG A 118 8.58 12.25 30.41
N LEU A 119 8.18 12.62 29.18
CA LEU A 119 7.53 13.91 28.95
C LEU A 119 6.24 14.04 29.77
N GLY A 120 5.41 13.00 29.81
CA GLY A 120 4.20 12.95 30.64
C GLY A 120 4.49 13.17 32.12
N ASN A 121 5.39 12.38 32.70
CA ASN A 121 5.84 12.49 34.08
C ASN A 121 6.51 13.83 34.37
N PHE A 122 7.23 14.43 33.42
CA PHE A 122 7.79 15.77 33.62
C PHE A 122 6.66 16.81 33.77
N VAL A 123 5.61 16.69 32.97
CA VAL A 123 4.47 17.62 33.08
C VAL A 123 3.69 17.35 34.36
N GLU A 124 3.40 16.09 34.68
CA GLU A 124 2.57 15.69 35.81
C GLU A 124 3.30 15.82 37.16
N ASP A 125 4.46 15.20 37.31
CA ASP A 125 5.18 15.07 38.58
C ASP A 125 6.08 16.28 38.88
N VAL A 126 6.44 17.07 37.85
CA VAL A 126 7.35 18.22 38.01
C VAL A 126 6.62 19.53 37.75
N LEU A 127 6.09 19.77 36.55
CA LEU A 127 5.52 21.08 36.23
C LEU A 127 4.25 21.40 37.03
N LEU A 128 3.27 20.49 37.04
CA LEU A 128 2.01 20.73 37.76
C LEU A 128 2.22 20.80 39.28
N VAL A 129 3.16 20.02 39.83
CA VAL A 129 3.51 20.01 41.25
C VAL A 129 4.28 21.25 41.69
N GLN A 130 5.23 21.74 40.88
CA GLN A 130 6.03 22.93 41.23
C GLN A 130 5.23 24.23 41.19
N PHE A 131 4.12 24.25 40.45
CA PHE A 131 3.25 25.40 40.28
C PHE A 131 1.80 25.00 40.54
N PRO A 132 1.39 24.73 41.80
CA PRO A 132 0.06 24.18 42.11
C PRO A 132 -1.09 25.18 41.88
N ASP A 133 -0.85 26.47 42.10
CA ASP A 133 -1.89 27.53 42.04
C ASP A 133 -1.80 28.40 40.77
N GLU A 134 -0.89 28.08 39.84
CA GLU A 134 -0.64 28.89 38.64
C GLU A 134 -1.18 28.18 37.38
N GLU A 135 -1.72 28.96 36.45
CA GLU A 135 -2.15 28.49 35.13
C GLU A 135 -0.94 28.39 34.18
N ILE A 136 -0.80 27.27 33.49
CA ILE A 136 0.37 26.92 32.67
C ILE A 136 -0.01 26.91 31.19
N VAL A 137 0.68 27.70 30.37
CA VAL A 137 0.49 27.75 28.92
C VAL A 137 1.78 27.38 28.18
N ILE A 138 1.71 26.38 27.31
CA ILE A 138 2.81 25.93 26.46
C ILE A 138 2.52 26.34 25.02
N PHE A 139 3.35 27.23 24.48
CA PHE A 139 3.36 27.61 23.08
C PHE A 139 4.32 26.70 22.32
N ILE A 140 3.89 26.11 21.21
CA ILE A 140 4.71 25.27 20.34
C ILE A 140 4.81 25.98 18.98
N ASP A 141 5.99 26.44 18.60
CA ASP A 141 6.25 27.17 17.34
C ASP A 141 7.03 26.32 16.33
N GLU A 142 6.96 26.71 15.06
CA GLU A 142 7.61 26.04 13.92
C GLU A 142 7.30 24.53 13.84
N ILE A 143 6.03 24.15 14.13
CA ILE A 143 5.62 22.74 14.18
C ILE A 143 5.83 22.00 12.85
N ASP A 144 5.91 22.71 11.71
CA ASP A 144 6.23 22.09 10.41
C ASP A 144 7.64 21.49 10.34
N SER A 145 8.55 21.86 11.23
CA SER A 145 9.89 21.26 11.33
C SER A 145 9.84 19.76 11.56
N ILE A 146 8.80 19.28 12.26
CA ILE A 146 8.64 17.87 12.61
C ILE A 146 8.30 16.99 11.40
N ILE A 147 7.81 17.57 10.30
CA ILE A 147 7.48 16.84 9.06
C ILE A 147 8.73 16.20 8.45
N SER A 148 9.91 16.75 8.76
CA SER A 148 11.21 16.24 8.28
C SER A 148 11.81 15.14 9.15
N LEU A 149 11.20 14.80 10.28
CA LEU A 149 11.68 13.72 11.16
C LEU A 149 11.52 12.35 10.48
N ASP A 150 12.48 11.46 10.72
CA ASP A 150 12.53 10.11 10.16
C ASP A 150 11.83 9.05 11.04
N PHE A 151 11.19 9.48 12.14
CA PHE A 151 10.41 8.64 13.05
C PHE A 151 8.97 9.14 13.24
N ALA A 152 8.07 8.23 13.63
CA ALA A 152 6.67 8.56 13.86
C ALA A 152 6.49 9.41 15.14
N ILE A 153 5.73 10.49 15.02
CA ILE A 153 5.44 11.46 16.09
C ILE A 153 3.96 11.51 16.47
N ASP A 154 3.14 10.63 15.91
CA ASP A 154 1.70 10.59 16.18
C ASP A 154 1.39 10.43 17.68
N ASP A 155 2.31 9.81 18.43
CA ASP A 155 2.22 9.63 19.87
C ASP A 155 2.39 10.94 20.66
N PHE A 156 3.14 11.92 20.14
CA PHE A 156 3.25 13.26 20.75
C PHE A 156 1.91 13.99 20.72
N PHE A 157 1.22 13.97 19.58
CA PHE A 157 -0.11 14.56 19.45
C PHE A 157 -1.18 13.76 20.21
N ALA A 158 -1.05 12.44 20.27
CA ALA A 158 -1.90 11.61 21.12
C ALA A 158 -1.72 11.96 22.61
N TRP A 159 -0.50 12.30 23.04
CA TRP A 159 -0.23 12.76 24.39
C TRP A 159 -0.82 14.14 24.69
N ILE A 160 -0.75 15.09 23.75
CA ILE A 160 -1.47 16.37 23.88
C ILE A 160 -2.97 16.09 24.08
N ARG A 161 -3.55 15.19 23.26
CA ARG A 161 -4.94 14.78 23.43
C ARG A 161 -5.22 14.07 24.75
N PHE A 162 -4.30 13.26 25.24
CA PHE A 162 -4.39 12.66 26.57
C PHE A 162 -4.47 13.73 27.65
N CYS A 163 -3.58 14.73 27.64
CA CYS A 163 -3.60 15.86 28.58
C CYS A 163 -4.95 16.59 28.56
N TYR A 164 -5.52 16.81 27.38
CA TYR A 164 -6.86 17.41 27.24
C TYR A 164 -7.95 16.56 27.90
N ASN A 165 -7.97 15.25 27.62
CA ASN A 165 -8.97 14.33 28.18
C ASN A 165 -8.83 14.19 29.71
N GLN A 166 -7.60 14.23 30.23
CA GLN A 166 -7.32 14.12 31.67
C GLN A 166 -7.96 15.23 32.51
N ARG A 167 -8.31 16.37 31.91
CA ARG A 167 -9.03 17.47 32.59
C ARG A 167 -10.36 17.05 33.24
N THR A 168 -10.95 15.94 32.79
CA THR A 168 -12.17 15.38 33.36
C THR A 168 -11.94 14.51 34.58
N LEU A 169 -10.77 13.86 34.67
CA LEU A 169 -10.41 12.90 35.71
C LEU A 169 -9.50 13.50 36.78
N ASN A 170 -8.55 14.33 36.36
CA ASN A 170 -7.58 15.00 37.22
C ASN A 170 -7.71 16.53 37.04
N PRO A 171 -8.27 17.26 38.03
CA PRO A 171 -8.45 18.71 37.98
C PRO A 171 -7.17 19.50 37.70
N GLU A 172 -6.00 18.98 38.07
CA GLU A 172 -4.71 19.65 37.84
C GLU A 172 -4.45 19.92 36.35
N TYR A 173 -4.92 19.02 35.46
CA TYR A 173 -4.76 19.18 34.01
C TYR A 173 -5.62 20.32 33.44
N LYS A 174 -6.61 20.84 34.17
CA LYS A 174 -7.38 22.02 33.73
C LYS A 174 -6.50 23.26 33.63
N ARG A 175 -5.43 23.30 34.44
CA ARG A 175 -4.45 24.39 34.47
C ARG A 175 -3.45 24.36 33.33
N LEU A 176 -3.37 23.25 32.57
CA LEU A 176 -2.43 23.09 31.46
C LEU A 176 -3.10 23.39 30.13
N THR A 177 -2.62 24.40 29.39
CA THR A 177 -3.12 24.78 28.06
C THR A 177 -2.00 24.76 27.02
N VAL A 178 -2.31 24.30 25.80
CA VAL A 178 -1.33 24.16 24.70
C VAL A 178 -1.79 24.96 23.47
N ALA A 179 -0.87 25.70 22.86
CA ALA A 179 -1.09 26.46 21.64
C ALA A 179 -0.03 26.09 20.56
N ILE A 180 -0.47 25.63 19.38
CA ILE A 180 0.43 25.13 18.31
C ILE A 180 0.48 26.10 17.12
N PHE A 181 1.67 26.40 16.60
CA PHE A 181 1.91 27.33 15.50
C PHE A 181 2.81 26.70 14.42
N GLY A 182 2.49 26.92 13.14
CA GLY A 182 3.40 26.58 12.04
C GLY A 182 2.76 26.61 10.64
N VAL A 183 3.45 26.03 9.67
CA VAL A 183 3.08 26.00 8.24
C VAL A 183 2.79 24.55 7.80
N ALA A 184 1.73 23.98 8.33
CA ALA A 184 1.31 22.60 8.03
C ALA A 184 -0.22 22.51 8.01
N THR A 185 -0.79 21.44 7.49
CA THR A 185 -2.18 21.06 7.85
C THR A 185 -2.19 20.05 9.00
N PRO A 186 -3.31 19.91 9.74
CA PRO A 186 -3.47 18.82 10.70
C PRO A 186 -3.14 17.44 10.11
N CYS A 187 -3.53 17.22 8.85
CA CYS A 187 -3.22 15.99 8.13
C CYS A 187 -1.73 15.80 7.87
N ASP A 188 -0.95 16.86 7.61
CA ASP A 188 0.50 16.76 7.37
C ASP A 188 1.28 16.36 8.63
N LEU A 189 0.78 16.77 9.80
CA LEU A 189 1.39 16.49 11.10
C LEU A 189 1.13 15.06 11.61
N ILE A 190 0.28 14.29 10.93
CA ILE A 190 -0.10 12.92 11.31
C ILE A 190 0.32 11.93 10.21
N ALA A 191 1.12 10.94 10.57
CA ALA A 191 1.53 9.87 9.66
C ALA A 191 0.45 8.78 9.55
N ASP A 192 -0.17 8.38 10.66
CA ASP A 192 -1.30 7.43 10.66
C ASP A 192 -2.63 8.16 10.43
N LYS A 193 -3.12 8.12 9.19
CA LYS A 193 -4.39 8.79 8.80
C LYS A 193 -5.64 8.27 9.53
N ASN A 194 -5.54 7.19 10.29
CA ASN A 194 -6.65 6.72 11.14
C ASN A 194 -6.68 7.39 12.52
N ARG A 195 -5.65 8.15 12.88
CA ARG A 195 -5.60 8.93 14.13
C ARG A 195 -6.08 10.35 13.87
N THR A 196 -6.89 10.88 14.78
CA THR A 196 -7.46 12.24 14.69
C THR A 196 -7.14 13.07 15.94
N PRO A 197 -5.86 13.33 16.27
CA PRO A 197 -5.51 14.12 17.44
C PRO A 197 -5.95 15.59 17.37
N PHE A 198 -6.16 16.16 16.18
CA PHE A 198 -6.67 17.54 16.01
C PHE A 198 -8.22 17.62 15.99
N ASN A 199 -8.91 16.59 16.50
CA ASN A 199 -10.35 16.69 16.76
C ASN A 199 -10.67 17.40 18.10
N ILE A 200 -9.63 17.84 18.80
CA ILE A 200 -9.69 18.64 20.03
C ILE A 200 -9.01 19.99 19.79
N GLY A 201 -9.43 20.99 20.55
CA GLY A 201 -8.91 22.34 20.44
C GLY A 201 -9.54 23.18 19.31
N THR A 202 -9.25 24.47 19.34
CA THR A 202 -9.88 25.50 18.52
C THR A 202 -8.89 25.96 17.45
N ALA A 203 -9.28 25.82 16.18
CA ALA A 203 -8.55 26.38 15.06
C ALA A 203 -8.69 27.90 15.04
N ILE A 204 -7.57 28.63 15.08
CA ILE A 204 -7.58 30.09 14.95
C ILE A 204 -7.02 30.44 13.57
N GLU A 205 -7.88 30.91 12.68
CA GLU A 205 -7.49 31.28 11.32
C GLU A 205 -6.89 32.68 11.28
N LEU A 206 -5.67 32.80 10.72
CA LEU A 206 -5.08 34.11 10.43
C LEU A 206 -5.53 34.63 9.06
N HIS A 207 -6.35 35.67 9.08
CA HIS A 207 -6.69 36.47 7.90
C HIS A 207 -5.69 37.62 7.69
N GLY A 208 -5.71 38.19 6.49
CA GLY A 208 -5.02 39.46 6.22
C GLY A 208 -5.68 40.62 6.98
N PHE A 209 -4.96 41.73 7.13
CA PHE A 209 -5.48 42.95 7.73
C PHE A 209 -6.70 43.45 6.97
N THR A 210 -7.79 43.69 7.70
CA THR A 210 -8.90 44.47 7.15
C THR A 210 -8.45 45.92 6.92
N SER A 211 -9.14 46.62 6.03
CA SER A 211 -8.86 48.03 5.77
C SER A 211 -8.95 48.90 7.02
N LYS A 212 -9.74 48.51 8.03
CA LYS A 212 -9.86 49.21 9.31
C LYS A 212 -8.69 48.92 10.25
N GLU A 213 -8.29 47.65 10.39
CA GLU A 213 -7.16 47.25 11.25
C GLU A 213 -5.85 47.88 10.76
N ALA A 214 -5.62 47.87 9.44
CA ALA A 214 -4.40 48.39 8.83
C ALA A 214 -4.19 49.89 9.03
N LEU A 215 -5.21 50.70 9.35
CA LEU A 215 -5.08 52.15 9.52
C LEU A 215 -4.09 52.53 10.63
N THR A 216 -3.86 51.65 11.60
CA THR A 216 -2.81 51.82 12.62
C THR A 216 -1.43 52.05 12.00
N LEU A 217 -1.16 51.42 10.84
CA LEU A 217 0.06 51.60 10.08
C LEU A 217 0.20 53.01 9.50
N ALA A 218 -0.87 53.80 9.37
CA ALA A 218 -0.81 55.17 8.83
C ALA A 218 0.04 56.10 9.71
N ALA A 219 0.20 55.79 11.01
CA ALA A 219 1.03 56.55 11.94
C ALA A 219 2.50 56.68 11.49
N GLY A 220 3.04 55.70 10.75
CA GLY A 220 4.40 55.77 10.20
C GLY A 220 4.56 56.66 8.97
N LEU A 221 3.46 56.97 8.29
CA LEU A 221 3.39 57.92 7.17
C LEU A 221 2.93 59.31 7.65
N ALA A 222 2.44 59.41 8.90
CA ALA A 222 2.02 60.67 9.49
C ALA A 222 3.19 61.67 9.52
N LYS A 223 2.88 62.94 9.22
CA LYS A 223 3.85 64.05 9.04
C LYS A 223 4.69 64.02 7.76
N LYS A 224 4.61 62.97 6.94
CA LYS A 224 5.31 62.88 5.63
C LYS A 224 4.38 63.16 4.44
N ILE A 225 3.07 63.01 4.63
CA ILE A 225 2.05 63.08 3.58
C ILE A 225 0.76 63.63 4.19
N GLU A 226 -0.05 64.35 3.41
CA GLU A 226 -1.31 64.94 3.86
C GLU A 226 -2.39 63.89 4.19
N ASN A 227 -2.49 62.80 3.41
CA ASN A 227 -3.50 61.76 3.59
C ASN A 227 -2.88 60.35 3.72
N PRO A 228 -2.26 60.01 4.87
CA PRO A 228 -1.62 58.72 5.07
C PRO A 228 -2.61 57.54 5.08
N GLU A 229 -3.87 57.78 5.46
CA GLU A 229 -4.90 56.74 5.48
C GLU A 229 -5.27 56.25 4.08
N ALA A 230 -5.39 57.17 3.10
CA ALA A 230 -5.70 56.79 1.72
C ALA A 230 -4.63 55.87 1.12
N ILE A 231 -3.36 56.15 1.39
CA ILE A 231 -2.23 55.34 0.93
C ILE A 231 -2.26 53.94 1.55
N VAL A 232 -2.50 53.84 2.86
CA VAL A 232 -2.61 52.53 3.52
C VAL A 232 -3.79 51.72 2.96
N ARG A 233 -4.94 52.36 2.70
CA ARG A 233 -6.09 51.67 2.07
C ARG A 233 -5.74 51.17 0.67
N ALA A 234 -5.04 51.97 -0.14
CA ALA A 234 -4.56 51.57 -1.46
C ALA A 234 -3.58 50.38 -1.39
N ILE A 235 -2.64 50.41 -0.44
CA ILE A 235 -1.70 49.31 -0.19
C ILE A 235 -2.45 48.03 0.20
N VAL A 236 -3.46 48.12 1.07
CA VAL A 236 -4.28 46.96 1.47
C VAL A 236 -5.05 46.38 0.28
N GLN A 237 -5.57 47.22 -0.63
CA GLN A 237 -6.25 46.76 -1.85
C GLN A 237 -5.33 45.95 -2.77
N TRP A 238 -4.05 46.32 -2.89
CA TRP A 238 -3.06 45.57 -3.67
C TRP A 238 -2.61 44.27 -2.98
N THR A 239 -2.41 44.33 -1.66
CA THR A 239 -1.84 43.23 -0.88
C THR A 239 -2.87 42.24 -0.34
N GLY A 240 -4.16 42.56 -0.42
CA GLY A 240 -5.22 41.80 0.25
C GLY A 240 -5.06 41.79 1.78
N GLY A 241 -4.37 42.79 2.33
CA GLY A 241 -4.02 42.86 3.76
C GLY A 241 -2.96 41.84 4.21
N GLN A 242 -2.23 41.20 3.30
CA GLN A 242 -1.20 40.23 3.71
C GLN A 242 -0.11 40.95 4.55
N PRO A 243 0.13 40.53 5.81
CA PRO A 243 0.89 41.34 6.76
C PRO A 243 2.29 41.78 6.32
N PHE A 244 3.05 40.86 5.74
CA PHE A 244 4.41 41.12 5.30
C PHE A 244 4.47 42.11 4.12
N LEU A 245 3.64 41.92 3.09
CA LEU A 245 3.56 42.78 1.92
C LEU A 245 3.00 44.15 2.28
N THR A 246 1.98 44.21 3.14
CA THR A 246 1.44 45.50 3.61
C THR A 246 2.53 46.31 4.31
N GLN A 247 3.30 45.71 5.21
CA GLN A 247 4.42 46.41 5.85
C GLN A 247 5.59 46.69 4.88
N LYS A 248 5.90 45.77 3.95
CA LYS A 248 6.94 45.97 2.92
C LYS A 248 6.63 47.18 2.05
N LEU A 249 5.39 47.32 1.58
CA LEU A 249 4.96 48.47 0.81
C LEU A 249 4.90 49.77 1.64
N CYS A 250 4.48 49.71 2.91
CA CYS A 250 4.53 50.89 3.78
C CYS A 250 5.98 51.37 3.99
N LYS A 251 6.92 50.44 4.21
CA LYS A 251 8.35 50.75 4.33
C LYS A 251 8.92 51.33 3.03
N LEU A 252 8.60 50.73 1.88
CA LEU A 252 9.02 51.23 0.57
C LEU A 252 8.46 52.64 0.30
N ALA A 253 7.19 52.88 0.61
CA ALA A 253 6.57 54.19 0.50
C ALA A 253 7.31 55.24 1.36
N VAL A 254 7.66 54.90 2.61
CA VAL A 254 8.48 55.78 3.46
C VAL A 254 9.85 56.07 2.85
N ASN A 255 10.58 55.01 2.45
CA ASN A 255 11.93 55.17 1.90
C ASN A 255 11.92 56.06 0.65
N LEU A 256 10.96 55.88 -0.25
CA LEU A 256 10.84 56.68 -1.47
C LEU A 256 10.54 58.16 -1.16
N LEU A 257 9.74 58.44 -0.13
CA LEU A 257 9.45 59.80 0.31
C LEU A 257 10.67 60.46 0.98
N GLU A 258 11.49 59.70 1.70
CA GLU A 258 12.75 60.19 2.28
C GLU A 258 13.78 60.50 1.19
N THR A 259 13.98 59.60 0.22
CA THR A 259 14.92 59.81 -0.90
C THR A 259 14.47 60.94 -1.84
N ALA A 260 13.16 61.13 -2.04
CA ALA A 260 12.63 62.24 -2.83
C ALA A 260 12.73 63.60 -2.11
N GLY A 261 12.73 63.59 -0.77
CA GLY A 261 12.79 64.78 0.08
C GLY A 261 14.09 65.58 -0.01
N GLU A 262 15.19 64.99 -0.48
CA GLU A 262 16.45 65.70 -0.71
C GLU A 262 16.54 66.41 -2.07
N MET A 263 15.61 66.14 -3.01
CA MET A 263 15.67 66.70 -4.37
C MET A 263 14.39 67.34 -4.93
N SER A 264 13.18 67.14 -4.38
CA SER A 264 12.03 67.97 -4.76
C SER A 264 10.85 67.84 -3.79
N GLY A 265 10.30 68.96 -3.31
CA GLY A 265 9.03 69.03 -2.59
C GLY A 265 7.84 68.65 -3.46
N LYS A 266 7.57 67.34 -3.61
CA LYS A 266 6.36 66.82 -4.24
C LYS A 266 5.45 66.22 -3.18
N THR A 267 4.51 67.03 -2.69
CA THR A 267 3.26 66.55 -2.10
C THR A 267 2.50 65.73 -3.14
N ILE A 268 2.04 64.53 -2.77
CA ILE A 268 1.17 63.72 -3.65
C ILE A 268 -0.14 64.50 -3.83
N PRO A 269 -0.56 64.84 -5.06
CA PRO A 269 -1.82 65.55 -5.29
C PRO A 269 -3.01 64.78 -4.70
N LEU A 270 -3.89 65.48 -3.99
CA LEU A 270 -5.11 64.91 -3.39
C LEU A 270 -5.92 64.14 -4.44
N GLY A 271 -6.20 62.85 -4.17
CA GLY A 271 -6.94 61.95 -5.06
C GLY A 271 -6.07 61.07 -5.96
N MET A 272 -4.75 61.31 -6.04
CA MET A 272 -3.81 60.52 -6.85
C MET A 272 -3.08 59.42 -6.05
N GLU A 273 -3.45 59.19 -4.79
CA GLU A 273 -2.79 58.25 -3.89
C GLU A 273 -2.84 56.80 -4.41
N ASN A 274 -3.97 56.38 -4.98
CA ASN A 274 -4.13 55.05 -5.56
C ASN A 274 -3.18 54.83 -6.74
N TYR A 275 -3.06 55.83 -7.63
CA TYR A 275 -2.18 55.78 -8.79
C TYR A 275 -0.71 55.77 -8.37
N TRP A 276 -0.35 56.55 -7.35
CA TRP A 276 0.99 56.55 -6.80
C TRP A 276 1.37 55.18 -6.20
N VAL A 277 0.49 54.57 -5.40
CA VAL A 277 0.73 53.23 -4.85
C VAL A 277 0.84 52.19 -5.97
N GLU A 278 -0.02 52.26 -6.99
CA GLU A 278 0.07 51.41 -8.18
C GLU A 278 1.43 51.55 -8.89
N SER A 279 1.94 52.77 -9.05
CA SER A 279 3.27 52.99 -9.65
C SER A 279 4.39 52.34 -8.83
N ILE A 280 4.34 52.44 -7.50
CA ILE A 280 5.33 51.79 -6.61
C ILE A 280 5.25 50.27 -6.74
N VAL A 281 4.05 49.71 -6.71
CA VAL A 281 3.85 48.26 -6.80
C VAL A 281 4.36 47.74 -8.14
N ASN A 282 4.04 48.42 -9.25
CA ASN A 282 4.51 48.03 -10.57
C ASN A 282 6.04 48.09 -10.67
N GLU A 283 6.65 49.23 -10.34
CA GLU A 283 8.09 49.46 -10.52
C GLU A 283 8.95 48.63 -9.57
N TYR A 284 8.55 48.50 -8.29
CA TYR A 284 9.40 47.91 -7.25
C TYR A 284 9.04 46.48 -6.86
N VAL A 285 7.82 46.01 -7.17
CA VAL A 285 7.36 44.68 -6.75
C VAL A 285 7.05 43.76 -7.94
N ILE A 286 6.42 44.25 -9.00
CA ILE A 286 6.00 43.42 -10.15
C ILE A 286 7.09 43.35 -11.23
N GLU A 287 7.63 44.49 -11.64
CA GLU A 287 8.69 44.55 -12.66
C GLU A 287 10.01 43.99 -12.13
N LYS A 288 10.53 42.96 -12.82
CA LYS A 288 11.77 42.25 -12.42
C LYS A 288 11.71 41.74 -10.97
N TRP A 289 10.53 41.29 -10.54
CA TRP A 289 10.29 40.83 -9.17
C TRP A 289 11.31 39.78 -8.70
N GLU A 290 11.76 38.87 -9.58
CA GLU A 290 12.71 37.81 -9.22
C GLU A 290 14.04 38.34 -8.67
N SER A 291 14.52 39.49 -9.16
CA SER A 291 15.76 40.10 -8.69
C SER A 291 15.57 41.19 -7.64
N LYS A 292 14.34 41.69 -7.46
CA LYS A 292 13.99 42.76 -6.50
C LYS A 292 13.33 42.26 -5.22
N ASP A 293 13.01 40.96 -5.12
CA ASP A 293 12.32 40.39 -3.97
C ASP A 293 13.21 40.21 -2.74
N GLU A 294 13.57 41.33 -2.11
CA GLU A 294 14.32 41.38 -0.85
C GLU A 294 13.54 42.17 0.21
N PRO A 295 13.38 41.65 1.45
CA PRO A 295 13.60 40.25 1.82
C PRO A 295 12.66 39.31 1.03
N GLU A 296 13.11 38.06 0.84
CA GLU A 296 12.45 37.03 0.03
C GLU A 296 11.03 36.70 0.51
N HIS A 297 10.10 36.68 -0.45
CA HIS A 297 8.72 36.24 -0.23
C HIS A 297 8.11 35.63 -1.50
N LEU A 298 8.13 36.37 -2.60
CA LEU A 298 7.66 35.89 -3.90
C LEU A 298 8.54 34.73 -4.40
N ARG A 299 9.86 34.82 -4.22
CA ARG A 299 10.79 33.72 -4.57
C ARG A 299 10.49 32.46 -3.77
N THR A 300 10.18 32.61 -2.47
CA THR A 300 9.79 31.47 -1.63
C THR A 300 8.50 30.80 -2.11
N ILE A 301 7.51 31.58 -2.57
CA ILE A 301 6.28 31.03 -3.17
C ILE A 301 6.62 30.25 -4.45
N ARG A 302 7.42 30.84 -5.35
CA ARG A 302 7.88 30.17 -6.59
C ARG A 302 8.57 28.85 -6.29
N ASP A 303 9.58 28.88 -5.42
CA ASP A 303 10.42 27.73 -5.15
C ASP A 303 9.60 26.60 -4.52
N ARG A 304 8.59 26.94 -3.70
CA ARG A 304 7.64 25.97 -3.16
C ARG A 304 6.76 25.33 -4.23
N LEU A 305 6.24 26.10 -5.19
CA LEU A 305 5.43 25.59 -6.30
C LEU A 305 6.22 24.67 -7.23
N LEU A 306 7.51 24.97 -7.44
CA LEU A 306 8.38 24.26 -8.38
C LEU A 306 9.24 23.16 -7.76
N ARG A 307 9.25 23.02 -6.42
CA ARG A 307 10.12 22.09 -5.67
C ARG A 307 10.04 20.63 -6.14
N ASN A 308 8.85 20.18 -6.52
CA ASN A 308 8.62 18.82 -7.00
C ASN A 308 8.09 18.86 -8.43
N SER A 309 8.93 18.51 -9.41
CA SER A 309 8.59 18.57 -10.83
C SER A 309 7.35 17.76 -11.22
N GLN A 310 7.10 16.62 -10.57
CA GLN A 310 5.93 15.78 -10.82
C GLN A 310 4.62 16.42 -10.32
N ARG A 311 4.66 17.11 -9.15
CA ARG A 311 3.50 17.81 -8.58
C ARG A 311 3.32 19.22 -9.14
N ALA A 312 4.41 19.90 -9.49
CA ALA A 312 4.42 21.28 -10.00
C ALA A 312 3.49 21.42 -11.21
N GLY A 313 3.51 20.46 -12.14
CA GLY A 313 2.60 20.49 -13.29
C GLY A 313 1.11 20.43 -12.91
N ARG A 314 0.75 19.73 -11.82
CA ARG A 314 -0.64 19.67 -11.32
C ARG A 314 -1.03 20.92 -10.55
N LEU A 315 -0.16 21.41 -9.67
CA LEU A 315 -0.35 22.64 -8.90
C LEU A 315 -0.58 23.84 -9.84
N LEU A 316 0.30 23.98 -10.82
CA LEU A 316 0.20 25.02 -11.84
C LEU A 316 -1.03 24.86 -12.72
N GLY A 317 -1.47 23.62 -13.02
CA GLY A 317 -2.72 23.37 -13.74
C GLY A 317 -3.97 23.82 -12.96
N ILE A 318 -4.04 23.52 -11.66
CA ILE A 318 -5.14 24.00 -10.79
C ILE A 318 -5.12 25.54 -10.73
N TYR A 319 -3.96 26.13 -10.53
CA TYR A 319 -3.81 27.58 -10.47
C TYR A 319 -4.14 28.25 -11.82
N GLN A 320 -3.79 27.62 -12.95
CA GLN A 320 -4.18 28.06 -14.29
C GLN A 320 -5.71 28.15 -14.44
N GLN A 321 -6.44 27.15 -13.93
CA GLN A 321 -7.91 27.17 -13.95
C GLN A 321 -8.48 28.34 -13.15
N ILE A 322 -7.90 28.63 -11.97
CA ILE A 322 -8.30 29.77 -11.12
C ILE A 322 -8.08 31.10 -11.88
N LEU A 323 -6.91 31.28 -12.50
CA LEU A 323 -6.61 32.48 -13.30
C LEU A 323 -7.51 32.62 -14.54
N GLN A 324 -8.00 31.52 -15.09
CA GLN A 324 -8.93 31.49 -16.22
C GLN A 324 -10.40 31.73 -15.79
N GLY A 325 -10.65 31.98 -14.50
CA GLY A 325 -12.00 32.22 -13.97
C GLY A 325 -12.84 30.95 -13.80
N ILE A 326 -12.23 29.77 -13.93
CA ILE A 326 -12.90 28.49 -13.68
C ILE A 326 -13.05 28.31 -12.16
N LYS A 327 -14.28 28.10 -11.69
CA LYS A 327 -14.55 27.86 -10.27
C LYS A 327 -14.02 26.48 -9.86
N VAL A 328 -12.89 26.46 -9.17
CA VAL A 328 -12.33 25.24 -8.57
C VAL A 328 -12.93 25.04 -7.18
N SER A 329 -13.79 24.03 -7.04
CA SER A 329 -14.32 23.62 -5.73
C SER A 329 -13.22 23.00 -4.88
N SER A 330 -13.19 23.36 -3.61
CA SER A 330 -12.24 22.78 -2.68
C SER A 330 -12.59 21.32 -2.41
N ASP A 331 -11.66 20.41 -2.71
CA ASP A 331 -11.77 18.96 -2.51
C ASP A 331 -10.80 18.43 -1.46
N ASP A 332 -10.03 19.33 -0.84
CA ASP A 332 -8.99 19.06 0.17
C ASP A 332 -7.95 18.01 -0.31
N SER A 333 -7.74 17.90 -1.63
CA SER A 333 -6.66 17.11 -2.21
C SER A 333 -5.29 17.65 -1.81
N SER A 334 -4.27 16.78 -1.85
CA SER A 334 -2.90 17.14 -1.48
C SER A 334 -2.36 18.33 -2.28
N GLU A 335 -2.73 18.44 -3.56
CA GLU A 335 -2.34 19.51 -4.44
C GLU A 335 -3.03 20.84 -4.07
N GLN A 336 -4.32 20.83 -3.73
CA GLN A 336 -5.01 22.05 -3.29
C GLN A 336 -4.50 22.55 -1.94
N ILE A 337 -4.24 21.64 -1.00
CA ILE A 337 -3.67 21.96 0.31
C ILE A 337 -2.31 22.64 0.15
N GLU A 338 -1.43 22.08 -0.67
CA GLU A 338 -0.10 22.65 -0.90
C GLU A 338 -0.19 24.03 -1.58
N LEU A 339 -1.16 24.22 -2.48
CA LEU A 339 -1.43 25.52 -3.10
C LEU A 339 -1.89 26.56 -2.06
N ILE A 340 -2.76 26.17 -1.10
CA ILE A 340 -3.18 27.05 0.01
C ILE A 340 -2.00 27.38 0.94
N LEU A 341 -1.20 26.37 1.33
CA LEU A 341 -0.05 26.55 2.22
C LEU A 341 1.08 27.37 1.59
N SER A 342 1.18 27.41 0.26
CA SER A 342 2.07 28.34 -0.46
C SER A 342 1.71 29.80 -0.19
N GLY A 343 0.46 30.08 0.21
CA GLY A 343 -0.07 31.42 0.42
C GLY A 343 -0.52 32.12 -0.86
N LEU A 344 -0.39 31.48 -2.03
CA LEU A 344 -0.81 32.01 -3.33
C LEU A 344 -2.33 32.12 -3.46
N VAL A 345 -3.05 31.10 -2.95
CA VAL A 345 -4.51 31.03 -2.99
C VAL A 345 -5.09 30.96 -1.59
N LEU A 346 -6.37 31.28 -1.46
CA LEU A 346 -7.16 31.11 -0.25
C LEU A 346 -8.50 30.43 -0.55
N LYS A 347 -9.00 29.68 0.43
CA LYS A 347 -10.30 28.99 0.40
C LYS A 347 -11.38 29.95 0.91
N THR A 348 -12.24 30.44 0.03
CA THR A 348 -13.42 31.26 0.39
C THR A 348 -14.69 30.49 0.04
N LYS A 349 -15.57 30.24 1.02
CA LYS A 349 -16.87 29.57 0.79
C LYS A 349 -16.74 28.29 -0.06
N ASN A 350 -15.72 27.48 0.24
CA ASN A 350 -15.40 26.23 -0.45
C ASN A 350 -14.92 26.37 -1.92
N VAL A 351 -14.46 27.55 -2.34
CA VAL A 351 -13.87 27.82 -3.65
C VAL A 351 -12.47 28.39 -3.48
N LEU A 352 -11.53 27.97 -4.32
CA LEU A 352 -10.17 28.53 -4.34
C LEU A 352 -10.13 29.83 -5.13
N THR A 353 -9.50 30.86 -4.54
CA THR A 353 -9.34 32.19 -5.14
C THR A 353 -7.92 32.70 -4.94
N VAL A 354 -7.41 33.50 -5.89
CA VAL A 354 -6.10 34.14 -5.75
C VAL A 354 -6.13 35.10 -4.57
N ARG A 355 -5.09 35.08 -3.74
CA ARG A 355 -5.10 35.79 -2.45
C ARG A 355 -5.06 37.31 -2.57
N ASN A 356 -4.33 37.84 -3.55
CA ASN A 356 -4.24 39.28 -3.79
C ASN A 356 -3.80 39.60 -5.22
N LYS A 357 -3.92 40.88 -5.59
CA LYS A 357 -3.60 41.39 -6.94
C LYS A 357 -2.12 41.27 -7.28
N ILE A 358 -1.22 41.46 -6.31
CA ILE A 358 0.23 41.32 -6.56
C ILE A 358 0.56 39.89 -7.01
N TYR A 359 0.01 38.87 -6.34
CA TYR A 359 0.25 37.50 -6.73
C TYR A 359 -0.35 37.14 -8.08
N GLU A 360 -1.55 37.65 -8.38
CA GLU A 360 -2.19 37.48 -9.68
C GLU A 360 -1.34 38.08 -10.82
N GLN A 361 -0.70 39.23 -10.60
CA GLN A 361 0.15 39.90 -11.59
C GLN A 361 1.54 39.26 -11.73
N VAL A 362 2.14 38.83 -10.61
CA VAL A 362 3.47 38.19 -10.58
C VAL A 362 3.41 36.77 -11.12
N PHE A 363 2.50 35.96 -10.59
CA PHE A 363 2.23 34.60 -11.05
C PHE A 363 1.04 34.63 -12.00
N ASN A 364 1.15 35.41 -13.07
CA ASN A 364 0.10 35.54 -14.07
C ASN A 364 0.03 34.32 -15.01
N LEU A 365 -0.97 34.30 -15.89
CA LEU A 365 -1.19 33.20 -16.84
C LEU A 365 0.04 32.95 -17.72
N GLY A 366 0.70 34.02 -18.22
CA GLY A 366 1.90 33.90 -19.04
C GLY A 366 3.08 33.28 -18.30
N TRP A 367 3.25 33.60 -17.01
CA TRP A 367 4.25 32.95 -16.16
C TRP A 367 3.94 31.47 -15.96
N VAL A 368 2.68 31.12 -15.65
CA VAL A 368 2.23 29.73 -15.47
C VAL A 368 2.45 28.91 -16.74
N GLU A 369 2.07 29.44 -17.90
CA GLU A 369 2.28 28.79 -19.19
C GLU A 369 3.76 28.58 -19.50
N LYS A 370 4.62 29.55 -19.20
CA LYS A 370 6.08 29.41 -19.35
C LYS A 370 6.61 28.25 -18.51
N GLN A 371 6.16 28.11 -17.26
CA GLN A 371 6.59 27.01 -16.40
C GLN A 371 6.03 25.66 -16.86
N LEU A 372 4.75 25.59 -17.26
CA LEU A 372 4.15 24.37 -17.79
C LEU A 372 4.85 23.90 -19.08
N LYS A 373 5.27 24.83 -19.96
CA LYS A 373 6.09 24.53 -21.14
C LYS A 373 7.44 23.91 -20.78
N ALA A 374 8.07 24.36 -19.69
CA ALA A 374 9.33 23.79 -19.22
C ALA A 374 9.16 22.38 -18.59
N LEU A 375 8.01 22.12 -17.96
CA LEU A 375 7.71 20.89 -17.23
C LEU A 375 7.16 19.74 -18.09
N ARG A 376 6.91 19.96 -19.39
CA ARG A 376 6.32 18.92 -20.26
C ARG A 376 7.32 17.79 -20.55
N PRO A 377 6.93 16.50 -20.41
CA PRO A 377 7.80 15.34 -20.63
C PRO A 377 8.32 15.22 -22.07
N TYR A 378 7.60 15.80 -23.03
CA TYR A 378 7.89 15.72 -24.47
C TYR A 378 8.46 17.03 -25.04
N SER A 379 9.07 17.88 -24.18
CA SER A 379 9.51 19.23 -24.55
C SER A 379 10.52 19.26 -25.70
N GLN A 380 11.57 18.44 -25.61
CA GLN A 380 12.64 18.40 -26.60
C GLN A 380 12.13 17.93 -27.97
N ILE A 381 11.27 16.91 -27.97
CA ILE A 381 10.72 16.31 -29.18
C ILE A 381 9.74 17.27 -29.85
N PHE A 382 8.91 17.95 -29.06
CA PHE A 382 7.99 18.97 -29.55
C PHE A 382 8.71 20.18 -30.15
N GLU A 383 9.76 20.69 -29.49
CA GLU A 383 10.57 21.79 -30.05
C GLU A 383 11.25 21.35 -31.36
N ALA A 384 11.80 20.13 -31.41
CA ALA A 384 12.37 19.59 -32.64
C ALA A 384 11.32 19.51 -33.77
N TRP A 385 10.08 19.11 -33.46
CA TRP A 385 8.99 19.08 -34.45
C TRP A 385 8.55 20.48 -34.92
N LEU A 386 8.60 21.49 -34.04
CA LEU A 386 8.35 22.88 -34.41
C LEU A 386 9.45 23.47 -35.29
N THR A 387 10.72 23.16 -35.02
CA THR A 387 11.86 23.69 -35.82
C THR A 387 11.81 23.26 -37.29
N VAL A 388 11.14 22.14 -37.58
CA VAL A 388 10.90 21.62 -38.94
C VAL A 388 9.50 21.93 -39.46
N GLN A 389 8.87 22.99 -38.96
CA GLN A 389 7.56 23.50 -39.40
C GLN A 389 6.45 22.44 -39.43
N GLN A 390 6.45 21.51 -38.47
CA GLN A 390 5.43 20.47 -38.31
C GLN A 390 5.35 19.42 -39.44
N GLN A 391 6.36 19.32 -40.30
CA GLN A 391 6.34 18.44 -41.47
C GLN A 391 7.00 17.07 -41.24
N ASP A 392 7.86 16.93 -40.23
CA ASP A 392 8.59 15.69 -39.97
C ASP A 392 7.83 14.77 -39.01
N ASN A 393 7.21 13.72 -39.57
CA ASN A 393 6.48 12.71 -38.81
C ASN A 393 7.38 11.81 -37.96
N SER A 394 8.70 11.77 -38.19
CA SER A 394 9.63 10.96 -37.38
C SER A 394 9.81 11.51 -35.96
N ARG A 395 9.46 12.79 -35.76
CA ARG A 395 9.51 13.49 -34.47
C ARG A 395 8.21 13.37 -33.68
N LEU A 396 7.19 12.69 -34.21
CA LEU A 396 5.93 12.45 -33.49
C LEU A 396 6.09 11.29 -32.51
N LEU A 397 5.35 11.32 -31.40
CA LEU A 397 5.44 10.32 -30.34
C LEU A 397 4.74 9.02 -30.74
N ARG A 398 5.25 7.88 -30.24
CA ARG A 398 4.71 6.52 -30.49
C ARG A 398 4.69 5.70 -29.21
N GLY A 399 3.81 4.70 -29.15
CA GLY A 399 3.75 3.74 -28.03
C GLY A 399 3.71 4.40 -26.64
N GLN A 400 4.58 3.95 -25.73
CA GLN A 400 4.57 4.39 -24.33
C GLN A 400 4.81 5.90 -24.16
N ALA A 401 5.68 6.50 -24.98
CA ALA A 401 5.99 7.93 -24.90
C ALA A 401 4.76 8.80 -25.22
N LEU A 402 3.90 8.36 -26.14
CA LEU A 402 2.63 9.02 -26.44
C LEU A 402 1.62 8.86 -25.29
N ILE A 403 1.55 7.67 -24.68
CA ILE A 403 0.67 7.42 -23.53
C ILE A 403 1.03 8.32 -22.35
N ASP A 404 2.32 8.40 -22.03
CA ASP A 404 2.83 9.23 -20.94
C ASP A 404 2.57 10.72 -21.20
N ALA A 405 2.74 11.17 -22.45
CA ALA A 405 2.44 12.53 -22.87
C ALA A 405 0.95 12.87 -22.76
N LYS A 406 0.04 11.97 -23.18
CA LYS A 406 -1.42 12.17 -23.06
C LYS A 406 -1.87 12.19 -21.60
N ASN A 407 -1.33 11.31 -20.77
CA ASN A 407 -1.62 11.28 -19.33
C ASN A 407 -1.13 12.57 -18.64
N TRP A 408 0.04 13.08 -19.03
CA TRP A 408 0.52 14.36 -18.53
C TRP A 408 -0.34 15.53 -19.01
N ALA A 409 -0.85 15.51 -20.24
CA ALA A 409 -1.70 16.57 -20.78
C ALA A 409 -3.10 16.68 -20.15
N GLN A 410 -3.60 15.61 -19.52
CA GLN A 410 -4.94 15.61 -18.91
C GLN A 410 -5.10 16.71 -17.84
N GLY A 411 -6.19 17.49 -17.96
CA GLY A 411 -6.56 18.53 -16.99
C GLY A 411 -5.74 19.82 -17.06
N LYS A 412 -4.82 19.95 -18.03
CA LYS A 412 -4.02 21.17 -18.29
C LYS A 412 -4.55 21.90 -19.52
N SER A 413 -4.57 23.23 -19.48
CA SER A 413 -4.86 24.05 -20.67
C SER A 413 -3.55 24.26 -21.44
N LEU A 414 -3.30 23.44 -22.45
CA LEU A 414 -2.12 23.49 -23.31
C LEU A 414 -2.35 24.37 -24.54
N SER A 415 -1.28 24.67 -25.29
CA SER A 415 -1.41 25.44 -26.54
C SER A 415 -2.08 24.61 -27.64
N ASP A 416 -2.71 25.27 -28.62
CA ASP A 416 -3.32 24.59 -29.78
C ASP A 416 -2.31 23.69 -30.53
N LEU A 417 -1.04 24.10 -30.54
CA LEU A 417 0.05 23.34 -31.14
C LEU A 417 0.34 22.04 -30.39
N ASP A 418 0.23 22.03 -29.06
CA ASP A 418 0.38 20.80 -28.25
C ASP A 418 -0.74 19.80 -28.57
N TYR A 419 -1.99 20.27 -28.70
CA TYR A 419 -3.09 19.40 -29.09
C TYR A 419 -2.91 18.85 -30.50
N GLN A 420 -2.46 19.69 -31.45
CA GLN A 420 -2.16 19.24 -32.81
C GLN A 420 -1.03 18.21 -32.84
N PHE A 421 0.04 18.41 -32.07
CA PHE A 421 1.16 17.49 -31.96
C PHE A 421 0.73 16.13 -31.40
N LEU A 422 -0.05 16.13 -30.30
CA LEU A 422 -0.54 14.89 -29.68
C LEU A 422 -1.54 14.16 -30.57
N ALA A 423 -2.44 14.89 -31.24
CA ALA A 423 -3.41 14.32 -32.17
C ALA A 423 -2.72 13.71 -33.41
N ARG A 424 -1.73 14.40 -33.98
CA ARG A 424 -0.94 13.86 -35.10
C ARG A 424 -0.10 12.66 -34.68
N SER A 425 0.49 12.69 -33.49
CA SER A 425 1.23 11.55 -32.93
C SER A 425 0.33 10.33 -32.77
N GLU A 426 -0.88 10.52 -32.23
CA GLU A 426 -1.88 9.45 -32.12
C GLU A 426 -2.34 8.91 -33.47
N GLN A 427 -2.55 9.79 -34.46
CA GLN A 427 -2.95 9.36 -35.78
C GLN A 427 -1.86 8.53 -36.48
N LEU A 428 -0.59 8.94 -36.36
CA LEU A 428 0.54 8.22 -36.93
C LEU A 428 0.74 6.86 -36.26
N ASP A 429 0.69 6.80 -34.92
CA ASP A 429 0.84 5.56 -34.15
C ASP A 429 -0.26 4.55 -34.52
N ARG A 430 -1.51 5.01 -34.73
CA ARG A 430 -2.60 4.18 -35.24
C ARG A 430 -2.38 3.70 -36.68
N GLN A 431 -1.86 4.56 -37.56
CA GLN A 431 -1.59 4.19 -38.95
C GLN A 431 -0.47 3.15 -39.05
N GLU A 432 0.63 3.33 -38.33
CA GLU A 432 1.76 2.39 -38.33
C GLU A 432 1.39 1.04 -37.71
N THR A 433 0.62 1.05 -36.61
CA THR A 433 0.12 -0.20 -36.00
C THR A 433 -0.81 -0.96 -36.94
N GLN A 434 -1.65 -0.26 -37.70
CA GLN A 434 -2.53 -0.88 -38.68
C GLN A 434 -1.76 -1.41 -39.91
N GLN A 435 -0.76 -0.67 -40.40
CA GLN A 435 0.12 -1.14 -41.48
C GLN A 435 0.96 -2.34 -41.06
N ALA A 436 1.47 -2.37 -39.84
CA ALA A 436 2.20 -3.52 -39.30
C ALA A 436 1.29 -4.76 -39.21
N LEU A 437 0.02 -4.59 -38.84
CA LEU A 437 -0.96 -5.66 -38.80
C LEU A 437 -1.30 -6.19 -40.21
N GLU A 438 -1.42 -5.31 -41.20
CA GLU A 438 -1.64 -5.69 -42.61
C GLU A 438 -0.42 -6.37 -43.24
N ALA A 439 0.79 -5.90 -42.94
CA ALA A 439 2.04 -6.54 -43.38
C ALA A 439 2.21 -7.94 -42.78
N ALA A 440 1.89 -8.11 -41.49
CA ALA A 440 1.90 -9.42 -40.84
C ALA A 440 0.89 -10.40 -41.48
N ARG A 441 -0.31 -9.92 -41.84
CA ARG A 441 -1.31 -10.71 -42.57
C ARG A 441 -0.85 -11.10 -43.97
N LEU A 442 -0.22 -10.18 -44.70
CA LEU A 442 0.36 -10.45 -46.03
C LEU A 442 1.48 -11.49 -45.95
N GLN A 443 2.38 -11.40 -44.96
CA GLN A 443 3.43 -12.39 -44.74
C GLN A 443 2.84 -13.78 -44.42
N GLU A 444 1.77 -13.85 -43.64
CA GLU A 444 1.10 -15.12 -43.34
C GLU A 444 0.46 -15.73 -44.60
N VAL A 445 -0.16 -14.91 -45.44
CA VAL A 445 -0.76 -15.35 -46.72
C VAL A 445 0.32 -15.80 -47.71
N GLU A 446 1.43 -15.07 -47.84
CA GLU A 446 2.56 -15.44 -48.69
C GLU A 446 3.21 -16.76 -48.25
N ALA A 447 3.36 -16.98 -46.94
CA ALA A 447 3.86 -18.23 -46.39
C ALA A 447 2.94 -19.42 -46.73
N ARG A 448 1.61 -19.24 -46.65
CA ARG A 448 0.62 -20.26 -47.04
C ARG A 448 0.65 -20.56 -48.55
N LEU A 449 0.82 -19.53 -49.38
CA LEU A 449 0.88 -19.69 -50.85
C LEU A 449 2.17 -20.41 -51.29
N LEU A 450 3.29 -20.17 -50.61
CA LEU A 450 4.55 -20.88 -50.82
C LEU A 450 4.45 -22.36 -50.46
N LEU A 451 3.76 -22.70 -49.36
CA LEU A 451 3.49 -24.08 -48.96
C LEU A 451 2.61 -24.81 -50.00
N GLN A 452 1.56 -24.16 -50.51
CA GLN A 452 0.70 -24.73 -51.57
C GLN A 452 1.43 -24.95 -52.90
N LYS A 453 2.32 -24.03 -53.32
CA LYS A 453 3.13 -24.22 -54.54
C LYS A 453 4.12 -25.38 -54.39
N ARG A 454 4.64 -25.60 -53.19
CA ARG A 454 5.60 -26.68 -52.89
C ARG A 454 4.92 -28.05 -52.96
N SER A 455 3.72 -28.20 -52.41
CA SER A 455 2.95 -29.45 -52.48
C SER A 455 2.49 -29.77 -53.91
N ALA A 456 2.07 -28.77 -54.68
CA ALA A 456 1.65 -28.95 -56.08
C ALA A 456 2.81 -29.32 -57.04
N ARG A 457 4.04 -28.81 -56.79
CA ARG A 457 5.24 -29.22 -57.56
C ARG A 457 5.66 -30.65 -57.23
N LEU A 458 5.58 -31.06 -55.96
CA LEU A 458 5.94 -32.41 -55.54
C LEU A 458 4.98 -33.48 -56.09
N GLN A 459 3.69 -33.15 -56.28
CA GLN A 459 2.70 -34.03 -56.90
C GLN A 459 2.93 -34.27 -58.42
N LYS A 460 3.70 -33.41 -59.11
CA LYS A 460 4.00 -33.59 -60.54
C LYS A 460 5.23 -34.45 -60.83
N TYR A 461 6.20 -34.53 -59.92
CA TYR A 461 7.44 -35.29 -60.12
C TYR A 461 7.36 -36.75 -59.65
N SER A 462 6.32 -37.14 -58.90
CA SER A 462 6.16 -38.49 -58.36
C SER A 462 5.53 -39.51 -59.33
N ILE A 463 4.94 -39.08 -60.45
CA ILE A 463 4.21 -39.97 -61.39
C ILE A 463 5.08 -40.40 -62.59
N ALA A 464 6.16 -39.67 -62.92
CA ALA A 464 6.95 -39.94 -64.14
C ALA A 464 8.28 -40.70 -63.91
N ALA A 465 8.72 -40.89 -62.67
CA ALA A 465 10.11 -41.33 -62.37
C ALA A 465 10.25 -42.81 -61.95
N LEU A 466 9.17 -43.58 -61.87
CA LEU A 466 9.17 -44.91 -61.24
C LEU A 466 9.31 -46.12 -62.20
N THR A 467 9.45 -45.91 -63.52
CA THR A 467 9.51 -47.03 -64.50
C THR A 467 10.78 -47.14 -65.33
N ALA A 468 11.77 -46.24 -65.22
CA ALA A 468 12.86 -46.21 -66.22
C ALA A 468 14.31 -46.33 -65.71
N ALA A 469 14.59 -46.52 -64.42
CA ALA A 469 15.98 -46.44 -63.96
C ALA A 469 16.35 -47.52 -62.94
N LEU A 470 16.20 -48.78 -63.34
CA LEU A 470 16.87 -49.91 -62.71
C LEU A 470 17.84 -50.51 -63.74
N MET A 471 18.96 -49.82 -64.01
CA MET A 471 20.22 -50.40 -64.51
C MET A 471 21.34 -49.36 -64.59
N LEU A 472 22.22 -49.34 -63.57
CA LEU A 472 23.70 -49.42 -63.68
C LEU A 472 24.41 -48.79 -62.46
N THR A 473 25.03 -49.70 -61.72
CA THR A 473 25.71 -49.56 -60.43
C THR A 473 27.22 -49.35 -60.60
N GLY A 474 27.80 -48.42 -59.84
CA GLY A 474 29.26 -48.32 -59.67
C GLY A 474 29.73 -47.01 -59.03
N THR A 475 29.18 -45.87 -59.47
CA THR A 475 29.49 -44.53 -58.93
C THR A 475 28.56 -44.11 -57.78
N LEU A 476 27.46 -44.85 -57.60
CA LEU A 476 26.47 -44.64 -56.55
C LEU A 476 26.99 -44.94 -55.14
N GLY A 477 28.03 -45.76 -54.94
CA GLY A 477 28.48 -46.11 -53.58
C GLY A 477 29.08 -44.93 -52.80
N ALA A 478 29.98 -44.17 -53.42
CA ALA A 478 30.63 -43.01 -52.79
C ALA A 478 29.69 -41.80 -52.70
N ILE A 479 28.88 -41.57 -53.73
CA ILE A 479 27.88 -40.49 -53.75
C ILE A 479 26.71 -40.81 -52.82
N ALA A 480 26.23 -42.05 -52.75
CA ALA A 480 25.20 -42.44 -51.79
C ALA A 480 25.74 -42.44 -50.37
N PHE A 481 27.01 -42.82 -50.11
CA PHE A 481 27.59 -42.71 -48.78
C PHE A 481 27.84 -41.24 -48.36
N TRP A 482 28.26 -40.40 -49.31
CA TRP A 482 28.43 -38.95 -49.09
C TRP A 482 27.09 -38.24 -48.94
N GLN A 483 26.10 -38.52 -49.78
CA GLN A 483 24.72 -38.03 -49.66
C GLN A 483 24.02 -38.60 -48.43
N TYR A 484 24.28 -39.84 -48.03
CA TYR A 484 23.77 -40.43 -46.79
C TYR A 484 24.39 -39.74 -45.59
N ARG A 485 25.71 -39.49 -45.58
CA ARG A 485 26.37 -38.70 -44.53
C ARG A 485 25.93 -37.24 -44.53
N GLN A 486 25.67 -36.64 -45.68
CA GLN A 486 25.23 -35.26 -45.81
C GLN A 486 23.74 -35.10 -45.48
N ALA A 487 22.91 -36.10 -45.79
CA ALA A 487 21.51 -36.20 -45.39
C ALA A 487 21.39 -36.47 -43.89
N LEU A 488 22.21 -37.36 -43.32
CA LEU A 488 22.32 -37.53 -41.87
C LEU A 488 22.80 -36.26 -41.17
N ALA A 489 23.75 -35.52 -41.77
CA ALA A 489 24.24 -34.26 -41.23
C ALA A 489 23.23 -33.11 -41.38
N SER A 490 22.47 -33.05 -42.47
CA SER A 490 21.44 -32.04 -42.71
C SER A 490 20.20 -32.30 -41.86
N GLU A 491 19.78 -33.56 -41.74
CA GLU A 491 18.73 -34.00 -40.83
C GLU A 491 19.13 -33.70 -39.38
N ARG A 492 20.39 -33.96 -39.01
CA ARG A 492 20.91 -33.59 -37.68
C ARG A 492 20.92 -32.07 -37.47
N ARG A 493 21.33 -31.27 -38.46
CA ARG A 493 21.26 -29.80 -38.38
C ARG A 493 19.82 -29.29 -38.29
N ALA A 494 18.88 -29.92 -39.00
CA ALA A 494 17.47 -29.56 -38.97
C ALA A 494 16.86 -29.87 -37.60
N ARG A 495 17.11 -31.06 -37.03
CA ARG A 495 16.70 -31.41 -35.66
C ARG A 495 17.31 -30.47 -34.62
N ILE A 496 18.59 -30.11 -34.78
CA ILE A 496 19.26 -29.13 -33.91
C ILE A 496 18.64 -27.72 -34.05
N GLY A 497 18.34 -27.29 -35.27
CA GLY A 497 17.69 -26.00 -35.54
C GLY A 497 16.29 -25.94 -34.94
N GLU A 498 15.55 -27.04 -35.02
CA GLU A 498 14.23 -27.19 -34.40
C GLU A 498 14.32 -27.13 -32.87
N ILE A 499 15.27 -27.84 -32.25
CA ILE A 499 15.50 -27.75 -30.80
C ILE A 499 15.83 -26.31 -30.39
N ARG A 500 16.66 -25.58 -31.15
CA ARG A 500 16.97 -24.17 -30.88
C ARG A 500 15.75 -23.25 -31.01
N ALA A 501 14.88 -23.51 -31.99
CA ALA A 501 13.64 -22.76 -32.16
C ALA A 501 12.69 -22.98 -30.97
N LEU A 502 12.54 -24.23 -30.53
CA LEU A 502 11.74 -24.57 -29.34
C LEU A 502 12.31 -23.94 -28.06
N VAL A 503 13.64 -23.92 -27.90
CA VAL A 503 14.30 -23.22 -26.77
C VAL A 503 14.03 -21.71 -26.81
N SER A 504 14.19 -21.08 -27.97
CA SER A 504 13.95 -19.63 -28.12
C SER A 504 12.47 -19.28 -27.94
N SER A 505 11.57 -20.15 -28.40
CA SER A 505 10.12 -20.08 -28.20
C SER A 505 9.78 -20.15 -26.72
N SER A 506 10.32 -21.15 -26.01
CA SER A 506 10.17 -21.29 -24.56
C SER A 506 10.65 -20.05 -23.80
N GLU A 507 11.84 -19.53 -24.12
CA GLU A 507 12.38 -18.31 -23.49
C GLU A 507 11.51 -17.08 -23.78
N GLY A 508 11.06 -16.91 -25.02
CA GLY A 508 10.17 -15.82 -25.42
C GLY A 508 8.81 -15.87 -24.72
N LEU A 509 8.20 -17.06 -24.64
CA LEU A 509 6.94 -17.30 -23.93
C LEU A 509 7.09 -17.08 -22.42
N PHE A 510 8.24 -17.47 -21.86
CA PHE A 510 8.54 -17.23 -20.46
C PHE A 510 8.63 -15.73 -20.15
N ILE A 511 9.30 -14.94 -21.00
CA ILE A 511 9.37 -13.48 -20.89
C ILE A 511 8.00 -12.83 -21.08
N ALA A 512 7.17 -13.37 -21.98
CA ALA A 512 5.78 -12.94 -22.19
C ALA A 512 4.82 -13.36 -21.06
N ASN A 513 5.33 -14.00 -20.00
CA ASN A 513 4.59 -14.52 -18.85
C ASN A 513 3.60 -15.67 -19.18
N SER A 514 3.73 -16.30 -20.34
CA SER A 514 3.02 -17.52 -20.76
C SER A 514 3.75 -18.77 -20.26
N ARG A 515 3.81 -18.91 -18.93
CA ARG A 515 4.67 -19.90 -18.23
C ARG A 515 4.36 -21.36 -18.54
N LEU A 516 3.08 -21.71 -18.77
CA LEU A 516 2.68 -23.08 -19.11
C LEU A 516 3.10 -23.45 -20.54
N ASP A 517 2.89 -22.54 -21.49
CA ASP A 517 3.29 -22.75 -22.90
C ASP A 517 4.81 -22.81 -23.02
N ALA A 518 5.52 -21.96 -22.28
CA ALA A 518 6.98 -22.02 -22.16
C ALA A 518 7.44 -23.40 -21.66
N LEU A 519 6.76 -23.96 -20.65
CA LEU A 519 7.09 -25.27 -20.12
C LEU A 519 6.86 -26.40 -21.13
N ILE A 520 5.75 -26.37 -21.85
CA ILE A 520 5.45 -27.36 -22.89
C ILE A 520 6.50 -27.31 -24.01
N GLU A 521 6.88 -26.11 -24.46
CA GLU A 521 7.91 -25.91 -25.49
C GLU A 521 9.29 -26.39 -25.03
N ALA A 522 9.66 -26.15 -23.77
CA ALA A 522 10.90 -26.65 -23.20
C ALA A 522 10.90 -28.19 -23.07
N LEU A 523 9.78 -28.80 -22.68
CA LEU A 523 9.63 -30.26 -22.59
C LEU A 523 9.75 -30.90 -23.98
N ARG A 524 9.12 -30.29 -25.01
CA ARG A 524 9.28 -30.70 -26.42
C ARG A 524 10.73 -30.62 -26.87
N ALA A 525 11.43 -29.52 -26.56
CA ALA A 525 12.85 -29.36 -26.89
C ALA A 525 13.71 -30.47 -26.29
N ARG A 526 13.44 -30.85 -25.03
CA ARG A 526 14.16 -31.93 -24.35
C ARG A 526 13.85 -33.31 -24.92
N GLN A 527 12.58 -33.63 -25.18
CA GLN A 527 12.22 -34.91 -25.76
C GLN A 527 12.92 -35.11 -27.12
N LYS A 528 12.97 -34.06 -27.95
CA LYS A 528 13.70 -34.06 -29.22
C LYS A 528 15.23 -34.15 -29.05
N LEU A 529 15.78 -33.55 -27.99
CA LEU A 529 17.19 -33.68 -27.63
C LEU A 529 17.56 -35.12 -27.22
N LEU A 530 16.70 -35.82 -26.48
CA LEU A 530 16.92 -37.21 -26.04
C LEU A 530 16.94 -38.20 -27.22
N LEU A 531 16.26 -37.88 -28.32
CA LEU A 531 16.25 -38.66 -29.56
C LEU A 531 17.54 -38.47 -30.41
N LEU A 532 18.50 -37.65 -29.98
CA LEU A 532 19.80 -37.47 -30.64
C LEU A 532 20.89 -38.39 -30.05
N THR A 533 21.53 -39.21 -30.89
CA THR A 533 22.58 -40.18 -30.49
C THR A 533 23.88 -39.55 -29.94
N ARG A 534 24.16 -38.26 -30.21
CA ARG A 534 25.23 -37.45 -29.61
C ARG A 534 24.82 -35.97 -29.64
N ALA A 535 24.58 -35.37 -28.48
CA ALA A 535 24.25 -33.94 -28.37
C ALA A 535 25.50 -33.07 -28.22
N ASP A 536 25.48 -31.88 -28.83
CA ASP A 536 26.46 -30.83 -28.57
C ASP A 536 26.28 -30.32 -27.12
N PRO A 537 27.35 -30.23 -26.30
CA PRO A 537 27.27 -29.72 -24.95
C PRO A 537 26.60 -28.33 -24.82
N ASP A 538 26.78 -27.44 -25.80
CA ASP A 538 26.17 -26.10 -25.78
C ASP A 538 24.65 -26.14 -25.94
N ILE A 539 24.16 -26.97 -26.88
CA ILE A 539 22.72 -27.14 -27.10
C ILE A 539 22.08 -27.85 -25.92
N LYS A 540 22.77 -28.85 -25.37
CA LYS A 540 22.32 -29.54 -24.16
C LYS A 540 22.14 -28.54 -23.02
N ASN A 541 23.16 -27.72 -22.72
CA ASN A 541 23.06 -26.70 -21.67
C ASN A 541 21.92 -25.71 -21.92
N LYS A 542 21.71 -25.24 -23.15
CA LYS A 542 20.61 -24.30 -23.48
C LYS A 542 19.23 -24.90 -23.26
N VAL A 543 19.02 -26.14 -23.69
CA VAL A 543 17.76 -26.86 -23.45
C VAL A 543 17.53 -27.05 -21.95
N GLU A 544 18.57 -27.42 -21.20
CA GLU A 544 18.48 -27.62 -19.76
C GLU A 544 18.19 -26.30 -19.02
N ILE A 545 18.79 -25.18 -19.42
CA ILE A 545 18.53 -23.84 -18.85
C ILE A 545 17.09 -23.40 -19.13
N ALA A 546 16.64 -23.45 -20.39
CA ALA A 546 15.28 -23.04 -20.74
C ALA A 546 14.21 -23.88 -20.03
N LEU A 547 14.48 -25.18 -19.86
CA LEU A 547 13.61 -26.08 -19.14
C LEU A 547 13.62 -25.85 -17.63
N GLN A 548 14.79 -25.62 -17.03
CA GLN A 548 14.87 -25.21 -15.63
C GLN A 548 14.11 -23.90 -15.38
N GLN A 549 14.29 -22.91 -16.26
CA GLN A 549 13.56 -21.64 -16.19
C GLN A 549 12.05 -21.84 -16.30
N ALA A 550 11.58 -22.60 -17.29
CA ALA A 550 10.16 -22.82 -17.50
C ALA A 550 9.49 -23.64 -16.37
N ILE A 551 10.18 -24.65 -15.82
CA ILE A 551 9.68 -25.47 -14.71
C ILE A 551 9.69 -24.69 -13.38
N LEU A 552 10.76 -23.95 -13.10
CA LEU A 552 10.96 -23.30 -11.81
C LEU A 552 10.32 -21.91 -11.75
N GLY A 553 10.08 -21.29 -12.90
CA GLY A 553 9.28 -20.08 -13.02
C GLY A 553 7.82 -20.35 -13.38
N ALA A 554 7.39 -21.61 -13.51
CA ALA A 554 5.98 -21.95 -13.50
C ALA A 554 5.38 -21.68 -12.11
N ASP A 555 4.59 -20.62 -11.99
CA ASP A 555 3.71 -20.46 -10.84
C ASP A 555 2.64 -21.56 -10.91
N GLU A 556 2.32 -22.20 -9.77
CA GLU A 556 1.03 -22.85 -9.58
C GLU A 556 -0.01 -21.82 -10.05
N TYR A 557 -0.74 -22.09 -11.14
CA TYR A 557 -1.82 -21.22 -11.61
C TYR A 557 -3.01 -21.32 -10.64
N ASN A 558 -2.80 -20.86 -9.41
CA ASN A 558 -3.80 -20.25 -8.55
C ASN A 558 -3.39 -18.79 -8.44
N ARG A 559 -4.09 -17.95 -9.21
CA ARG A 559 -3.85 -16.52 -9.38
C ARG A 559 -3.56 -15.84 -8.02
N PHE A 560 -2.36 -15.28 -7.87
CA PHE A 560 -2.04 -14.38 -6.75
C PHE A 560 -2.76 -13.04 -6.93
N SER A 561 -3.89 -12.93 -6.21
CA SER A 561 -4.46 -11.73 -5.59
C SER A 561 -4.32 -10.40 -6.35
N LYS A 562 -5.36 -10.03 -7.08
CA LYS A 562 -5.77 -8.62 -7.07
C LYS A 562 -6.39 -8.30 -5.71
N PRO A 563 -6.24 -7.09 -5.16
CA PRO A 563 -6.87 -6.72 -3.90
C PRO A 563 -8.39 -6.94 -3.95
N MET A 564 -8.96 -7.83 -3.13
CA MET A 564 -10.35 -7.68 -2.70
C MET A 564 -10.53 -6.28 -2.11
N GLY A 565 -11.01 -5.32 -2.89
CA GLY A 565 -11.66 -4.16 -2.29
C GLY A 565 -12.90 -4.65 -1.54
N GLY A 566 -13.21 -4.05 -0.38
CA GLY A 566 -14.21 -4.51 0.60
C GLY A 566 -15.27 -5.48 0.06
N SER A 567 -15.34 -6.68 0.65
CA SER A 567 -16.23 -7.75 0.18
C SER A 567 -17.66 -7.47 0.61
N ILE A 568 -18.65 -7.78 -0.26
CA ILE A 568 -20.03 -7.32 -0.09
C ILE A 568 -21.02 -8.50 -0.09
N GLY A 569 -20.99 -9.37 -1.10
CA GLY A 569 -21.83 -10.57 -1.19
C GLY A 569 -21.05 -11.87 -0.98
N LEU A 570 -21.72 -12.88 -0.43
CA LEU A 570 -21.19 -14.21 -0.14
C LEU A 570 -22.21 -15.29 -0.58
N ALA A 571 -21.74 -16.41 -1.09
CA ALA A 571 -22.54 -17.61 -1.37
C ALA A 571 -21.68 -18.88 -1.19
N ILE A 572 -22.18 -19.94 -0.55
CA ILE A 572 -21.47 -21.21 -0.37
C ILE A 572 -22.15 -22.30 -1.20
N ARG A 573 -21.35 -23.08 -1.93
CA ARG A 573 -21.87 -24.21 -2.72
C ARG A 573 -22.38 -25.32 -1.80
N GLY A 574 -23.41 -26.06 -2.24
CA GLY A 574 -24.06 -27.13 -1.46
C GLY A 574 -23.16 -28.25 -0.91
N ASP A 575 -21.92 -28.39 -1.39
CA ASP A 575 -20.91 -29.30 -0.85
C ASP A 575 -19.97 -28.67 0.19
N GLY A 576 -20.03 -27.36 0.39
CA GLY A 576 -19.18 -26.59 1.30
C GLY A 576 -17.75 -26.38 0.81
N GLU A 577 -17.41 -26.87 -0.39
CA GLU A 577 -16.03 -26.82 -0.92
C GLU A 577 -15.73 -25.52 -1.66
N ILE A 578 -16.76 -24.83 -2.18
CA ILE A 578 -16.63 -23.57 -2.91
C ILE A 578 -17.34 -22.43 -2.17
N ILE A 579 -16.62 -21.32 -2.00
CA ILE A 579 -17.09 -20.06 -1.44
C ILE A 579 -17.02 -19.01 -2.55
N ALA A 580 -18.15 -18.50 -3.01
CA ALA A 580 -18.22 -17.36 -3.88
C ALA A 580 -18.29 -16.07 -3.05
N ALA A 581 -17.43 -15.11 -3.34
CA ALA A 581 -17.42 -13.81 -2.68
C ALA A 581 -17.26 -12.68 -3.71
N SER A 582 -18.02 -11.61 -3.58
CA SER A 582 -17.87 -10.41 -4.40
C SER A 582 -17.09 -9.32 -3.69
N GLY A 583 -16.34 -8.50 -4.44
CA GLY A 583 -15.58 -7.35 -3.92
C GLY A 583 -15.78 -6.08 -4.74
N ARG A 584 -15.12 -4.98 -4.34
CA ARG A 584 -15.19 -3.68 -5.05
C ARG A 584 -14.61 -3.66 -6.46
N GLU A 585 -14.03 -4.77 -6.92
CA GLU A 585 -13.43 -4.89 -8.26
C GLU A 585 -14.45 -5.28 -9.36
N ASN A 586 -15.75 -5.22 -9.08
CA ASN A 586 -16.84 -5.58 -10.01
C ASN A 586 -16.79 -7.06 -10.47
N THR A 587 -16.16 -7.94 -9.67
CA THR A 587 -16.00 -9.36 -9.97
C THR A 587 -16.58 -10.24 -8.85
N VAL A 588 -16.82 -11.51 -9.19
CA VAL A 588 -17.13 -12.57 -8.23
C VAL A 588 -15.96 -13.54 -8.20
N ASN A 589 -15.41 -13.81 -7.01
CA ASN A 589 -14.29 -14.69 -6.82
C ASN A 589 -14.78 -16.00 -6.19
N LEU A 590 -14.49 -17.13 -6.84
CA LEU A 590 -14.76 -18.47 -6.33
C LEU A 590 -13.51 -18.99 -5.63
N TRP A 591 -13.63 -19.31 -4.36
CA TRP A 591 -12.56 -19.81 -3.51
C TRP A 591 -12.86 -21.24 -3.11
N ALA A 592 -11.83 -22.07 -2.96
CA ALA A 592 -11.97 -23.33 -2.26
C ALA A 592 -11.98 -23.06 -0.75
N LYS A 593 -12.54 -23.98 0.03
CA LYS A 593 -12.61 -23.92 1.50
C LYS A 593 -11.24 -23.70 2.16
N ASP A 594 -10.16 -24.15 1.53
CA ASP A 594 -8.77 -23.97 1.97
C ASP A 594 -8.19 -22.55 1.73
N GLY A 595 -8.96 -21.65 1.12
CA GLY A 595 -8.56 -20.29 0.78
C GLY A 595 -7.85 -20.15 -0.57
N ARG A 596 -7.85 -21.19 -1.40
CA ARG A 596 -7.34 -21.11 -2.78
C ARG A 596 -8.35 -20.43 -3.70
N LEU A 597 -7.95 -19.40 -4.44
CA LEU A 597 -8.80 -18.81 -5.48
C LEU A 597 -8.92 -19.80 -6.66
N LEU A 598 -10.11 -20.35 -6.88
CA LEU A 598 -10.41 -21.28 -7.98
C LEU A 598 -10.67 -20.53 -9.29
N LYS A 599 -11.49 -19.46 -9.24
CA LYS A 599 -11.92 -18.74 -10.43
C LYS A 599 -12.31 -17.30 -10.11
N MET A 600 -12.14 -16.42 -11.08
CA MET A 600 -12.68 -15.06 -11.04
C MET A 600 -13.66 -14.89 -12.19
N LEU A 601 -14.89 -14.53 -11.86
CA LEU A 601 -15.99 -14.27 -12.79
C LEU A 601 -16.00 -12.77 -13.08
N SER A 602 -15.45 -12.42 -14.23
CA SER A 602 -15.37 -11.05 -14.73
C SER A 602 -16.46 -10.79 -15.76
N GLY A 603 -17.19 -9.68 -15.62
CA GLY A 603 -18.19 -9.28 -16.61
C GLY A 603 -19.16 -8.20 -16.15
N HIS A 604 -19.27 -7.95 -14.85
CA HIS A 604 -20.01 -6.80 -14.34
C HIS A 604 -19.23 -5.49 -14.52
N LYS A 605 -19.95 -4.40 -14.75
CA LYS A 605 -19.37 -3.04 -14.95
C LYS A 605 -19.37 -2.17 -13.69
N ALA A 606 -20.01 -2.67 -12.63
CA ALA A 606 -20.07 -2.01 -11.34
C ALA A 606 -20.11 -3.05 -10.22
N LEU A 607 -20.18 -2.56 -8.99
CA LEU A 607 -20.09 -3.34 -7.77
C LEU A 607 -21.13 -4.46 -7.73
N VAL A 608 -20.73 -5.66 -7.33
CA VAL A 608 -21.62 -6.81 -7.16
C VAL A 608 -22.06 -6.88 -5.69
N GLY A 609 -23.34 -6.61 -5.44
CA GLY A 609 -23.90 -6.45 -4.09
C GLY A 609 -24.44 -7.73 -3.47
N SER A 610 -24.92 -8.68 -4.27
CA SER A 610 -25.55 -9.91 -3.78
C SER A 610 -25.18 -11.10 -4.67
N LEU A 611 -25.05 -12.28 -4.04
CA LEU A 611 -24.72 -13.55 -4.69
C LEU A 611 -25.68 -14.64 -4.21
N ALA A 612 -25.93 -15.63 -5.06
CA ALA A 612 -26.62 -16.86 -4.70
C ALA A 612 -26.06 -18.04 -5.51
N ILE A 613 -25.95 -19.21 -4.90
CA ILE A 613 -25.61 -20.47 -5.60
C ILE A 613 -26.83 -21.39 -5.51
N ALA A 614 -27.18 -22.03 -6.63
CA ALA A 614 -28.27 -23.00 -6.68
C ALA A 614 -27.94 -24.24 -5.83
N GLN A 615 -28.96 -24.92 -5.30
CA GLN A 615 -28.76 -26.11 -4.45
C GLN A 615 -27.98 -27.22 -5.17
N ASP A 616 -28.12 -27.34 -6.49
CA ASP A 616 -27.37 -28.29 -7.31
C ASP A 616 -25.86 -27.94 -7.44
N GLY A 617 -25.46 -26.76 -6.97
CA GLY A 617 -24.10 -26.23 -7.04
C GLY A 617 -23.62 -25.88 -8.44
N LYS A 618 -24.48 -25.95 -9.45
CA LYS A 618 -24.12 -25.78 -10.88
C LYS A 618 -24.33 -24.36 -11.38
N THR A 619 -25.21 -23.60 -10.73
CA THR A 619 -25.59 -22.25 -11.16
C THR A 619 -25.24 -21.22 -10.09
N ILE A 620 -24.60 -20.14 -10.50
CA ILE A 620 -24.28 -18.99 -9.64
C ILE A 620 -24.99 -17.77 -10.21
N VAL A 621 -25.64 -16.98 -9.36
CA VAL A 621 -26.33 -15.75 -9.76
C VAL A 621 -25.73 -14.57 -9.02
N SER A 622 -25.48 -13.47 -9.74
CA SER A 622 -24.90 -12.24 -9.18
C SER A 622 -25.68 -11.00 -9.59
N GLY A 623 -26.04 -10.16 -8.62
CA GLY A 623 -26.69 -8.87 -8.83
C GLY A 623 -25.71 -7.70 -8.66
N SER A 624 -25.74 -6.73 -9.59
CA SER A 624 -24.78 -5.62 -9.61
C SER A 624 -25.42 -4.24 -9.76
N GLY A 625 -24.69 -3.22 -9.32
CA GLY A 625 -24.94 -1.80 -9.60
C GLY A 625 -24.87 -1.44 -11.09
N ASP A 626 -24.44 -2.36 -11.97
CA ASP A 626 -24.52 -2.14 -13.42
C ASP A 626 -25.94 -2.34 -13.98
N ARG A 627 -26.91 -2.59 -13.09
CA ARG A 627 -28.34 -2.78 -13.37
C ARG A 627 -28.64 -4.11 -14.07
N THR A 628 -27.76 -5.09 -13.90
CA THR A 628 -27.92 -6.44 -14.47
C THR A 628 -27.81 -7.52 -13.41
N VAL A 629 -28.45 -8.66 -13.69
CA VAL A 629 -28.21 -9.93 -12.99
C VAL A 629 -27.50 -10.86 -13.96
N LYS A 630 -26.39 -11.48 -13.54
CA LYS A 630 -25.68 -12.46 -14.36
C LYS A 630 -25.85 -13.85 -13.80
N VAL A 631 -26.06 -14.80 -14.70
CA VAL A 631 -26.18 -16.23 -14.40
C VAL A 631 -24.95 -16.92 -14.95
N TRP A 632 -24.20 -17.57 -14.08
CA TRP A 632 -22.95 -18.26 -14.38
C TRP A 632 -23.10 -19.75 -14.13
N ASN A 633 -22.39 -20.55 -14.91
CA ASN A 633 -22.17 -21.96 -14.57
C ASN A 633 -21.06 -22.07 -13.51
N ALA A 634 -21.01 -23.20 -12.80
CA ALA A 634 -20.02 -23.47 -11.76
C ALA A 634 -18.57 -23.50 -12.27
N ASP A 635 -18.35 -23.73 -13.57
CA ASP A 635 -17.04 -23.64 -14.23
C ASP A 635 -16.57 -22.17 -14.48
N GLY A 636 -17.48 -21.23 -14.21
CA GLY A 636 -17.29 -19.79 -14.34
C GLY A 636 -17.67 -19.21 -15.71
N THR A 637 -18.28 -19.99 -16.60
CA THR A 637 -18.79 -19.49 -17.87
C THR A 637 -20.09 -18.69 -17.67
N LEU A 638 -20.20 -17.55 -18.37
CA LEU A 638 -21.40 -16.72 -18.33
C LEU A 638 -22.49 -17.35 -19.21
N ARG A 639 -23.64 -17.68 -18.62
CA ARG A 639 -24.78 -18.30 -19.30
C ARG A 639 -25.79 -17.28 -19.80
N HIS A 640 -26.20 -16.36 -18.92
CA HIS A 640 -27.20 -15.32 -19.24
C HIS A 640 -26.84 -13.99 -18.58
N THR A 641 -27.17 -12.88 -19.24
CA THR A 641 -27.22 -11.54 -18.62
C THR A 641 -28.67 -11.07 -18.65
N LEU A 642 -29.30 -11.04 -17.49
CA LEU A 642 -30.68 -10.63 -17.30
C LEU A 642 -30.72 -9.11 -17.13
N THR A 643 -31.50 -8.44 -17.97
CA THR A 643 -31.62 -6.97 -18.03
C THR A 643 -33.07 -6.54 -17.80
N GLY A 644 -33.31 -5.25 -17.62
CA GLY A 644 -34.65 -4.67 -17.43
C GLY A 644 -34.81 -3.81 -16.18
N ALA A 645 -33.78 -3.71 -15.33
CA ALA A 645 -33.74 -2.78 -14.20
C ALA A 645 -33.35 -1.37 -14.64
N ARG A 646 -33.97 -0.35 -14.02
CA ARG A 646 -33.65 1.06 -14.28
C ARG A 646 -32.64 1.64 -13.29
N ALA A 647 -32.41 0.94 -12.17
CA ALA A 647 -31.50 1.30 -11.10
C ALA A 647 -30.70 0.07 -10.63
N ASN A 648 -29.85 0.22 -9.61
CA ASN A 648 -28.95 -0.86 -9.15
C ASN A 648 -29.76 -2.07 -8.67
N MET A 649 -29.20 -3.26 -8.86
CA MET A 649 -29.76 -4.49 -8.28
C MET A 649 -29.45 -4.55 -6.78
N GLY A 650 -30.43 -4.99 -5.99
CA GLY A 650 -30.29 -5.30 -4.56
C GLY A 650 -30.04 -6.80 -4.35
N GLY A 651 -30.89 -7.45 -3.55
CA GLY A 651 -30.83 -8.88 -3.27
C GLY A 651 -31.16 -9.74 -4.49
N VAL A 652 -30.47 -10.87 -4.62
CA VAL A 652 -30.75 -11.91 -5.63
C VAL A 652 -31.00 -13.25 -4.96
N ALA A 653 -31.95 -14.03 -5.48
CA ALA A 653 -32.26 -15.38 -5.00
C ALA A 653 -32.56 -16.32 -6.16
N ILE A 654 -32.27 -17.61 -5.93
CA ILE A 654 -32.59 -18.71 -6.83
C ILE A 654 -33.58 -19.60 -6.11
N ALA A 655 -34.65 -20.01 -6.78
CA ALA A 655 -35.61 -20.95 -6.19
C ALA A 655 -34.93 -22.31 -5.91
N PRO A 656 -35.29 -23.03 -4.83
CA PRO A 656 -34.72 -24.35 -4.53
C PRO A 656 -34.76 -25.36 -5.68
N ASN A 657 -35.81 -25.31 -6.51
CA ASN A 657 -35.93 -26.14 -7.72
C ASN A 657 -35.04 -25.69 -8.91
N SER A 658 -34.28 -24.61 -8.77
CA SER A 658 -33.44 -23.99 -9.81
C SER A 658 -34.18 -23.52 -11.08
N GLU A 659 -35.52 -23.45 -11.05
CA GLU A 659 -36.32 -23.07 -12.22
C GLU A 659 -36.55 -21.56 -12.32
N TYR A 660 -36.40 -20.83 -11.21
CA TYR A 660 -36.72 -19.41 -11.12
C TYR A 660 -35.62 -18.59 -10.44
N ILE A 661 -35.45 -17.36 -10.89
CA ILE A 661 -34.52 -16.37 -10.32
C ILE A 661 -35.33 -15.11 -9.99
N ALA A 662 -35.17 -14.60 -8.77
CA ALA A 662 -35.77 -13.35 -8.34
C ALA A 662 -34.69 -12.34 -7.97
N ALA A 663 -34.94 -11.06 -8.25
CA ALA A 663 -34.06 -9.98 -7.81
C ALA A 663 -34.84 -8.71 -7.50
N THR A 664 -34.42 -8.01 -6.45
CA THR A 664 -34.91 -6.67 -6.09
C THR A 664 -34.04 -5.60 -6.71
N SER A 665 -34.56 -4.39 -6.87
CA SER A 665 -33.80 -3.24 -7.35
C SER A 665 -34.22 -1.94 -6.69
N GLU A 666 -33.33 -0.95 -6.73
CA GLU A 666 -33.54 0.37 -6.12
C GLU A 666 -34.68 1.18 -6.75
N ASP A 667 -35.14 0.79 -7.95
CA ASP A 667 -36.33 1.37 -8.59
C ASP A 667 -37.65 0.91 -7.94
N GLY A 668 -37.58 0.17 -6.82
CA GLY A 668 -38.72 -0.28 -6.03
C GLY A 668 -39.40 -1.53 -6.59
N MET A 669 -38.77 -2.23 -7.53
CA MET A 669 -39.33 -3.38 -8.22
C MET A 669 -38.66 -4.69 -7.82
N LEU A 670 -39.43 -5.78 -7.85
CA LEU A 670 -38.97 -7.15 -7.83
C LEU A 670 -39.20 -7.75 -9.22
N ARG A 671 -38.20 -8.43 -9.78
CA ARG A 671 -38.29 -9.09 -11.08
C ARG A 671 -38.08 -10.58 -10.93
N LEU A 672 -38.87 -11.34 -11.69
CA LEU A 672 -38.85 -12.81 -11.70
C LEU A 672 -38.52 -13.29 -13.12
N TRP A 673 -37.51 -14.13 -13.23
CA TRP A 673 -37.11 -14.79 -14.48
C TRP A 673 -37.21 -16.31 -14.35
N ASP A 674 -37.39 -16.98 -15.48
CA ASP A 674 -37.19 -18.43 -15.56
C ASP A 674 -35.70 -18.79 -15.73
N LYS A 675 -35.37 -20.08 -15.62
CA LYS A 675 -34.00 -20.61 -15.82
C LYS A 675 -33.41 -20.36 -17.21
N LYS A 676 -34.25 -20.03 -18.20
CA LYS A 676 -33.83 -19.69 -19.58
C LYS A 676 -33.49 -18.20 -19.71
N GLY A 677 -33.74 -17.41 -18.66
CA GLY A 677 -33.50 -15.96 -18.61
C GLY A 677 -34.64 -15.12 -19.16
N THR A 678 -35.83 -15.70 -19.36
CA THR A 678 -37.03 -14.98 -19.81
C THR A 678 -37.68 -14.30 -18.62
N LEU A 679 -37.92 -12.98 -18.73
CA LEU A 679 -38.59 -12.20 -17.71
C LEU A 679 -40.08 -12.59 -17.65
N LEU A 680 -40.50 -13.19 -16.54
CA LEU A 680 -41.87 -13.65 -16.31
C LEU A 680 -42.75 -12.53 -15.75
N LYS A 681 -42.24 -11.81 -14.74
CA LYS A 681 -42.99 -10.77 -14.01
C LYS A 681 -42.10 -9.63 -13.52
N THR A 682 -42.72 -8.46 -13.39
CA THR A 682 -42.20 -7.30 -12.66
C THR A 682 -43.25 -6.86 -11.65
N ILE A 683 -42.89 -6.84 -10.37
CA ILE A 683 -43.78 -6.63 -9.24
C ILE A 683 -43.32 -5.38 -8.49
N LYS A 684 -44.25 -4.46 -8.17
CA LYS A 684 -43.93 -3.27 -7.37
C LYS A 684 -43.84 -3.65 -5.90
N ALA A 685 -42.63 -3.83 -5.40
CA ALA A 685 -42.34 -4.31 -4.05
C ALA A 685 -41.97 -3.19 -3.05
N ASN A 686 -41.75 -1.96 -3.54
CA ASN A 686 -41.27 -0.82 -2.74
C ASN A 686 -39.95 -1.11 -1.99
N THR A 687 -39.06 -1.85 -2.66
CA THR A 687 -37.72 -2.22 -2.18
C THR A 687 -36.80 -1.02 -2.08
N VAL A 688 -35.78 -1.11 -1.23
CA VAL A 688 -34.67 -0.15 -1.12
C VAL A 688 -33.35 -0.81 -1.54
N ILE A 689 -32.26 -0.04 -1.49
CA ILE A 689 -30.91 -0.55 -1.72
C ILE A 689 -30.67 -1.75 -0.80
N ASN A 690 -30.25 -2.88 -1.38
CA ASN A 690 -29.95 -4.15 -0.71
C ASN A 690 -31.13 -4.90 -0.05
N SER A 691 -32.41 -4.60 -0.37
CA SER A 691 -33.52 -5.40 0.19
C SER A 691 -33.40 -6.88 -0.19
N GLY A 692 -33.23 -7.73 0.82
CA GLY A 692 -33.18 -9.18 0.71
C GLY A 692 -34.45 -9.77 0.10
N VAL A 693 -34.27 -10.87 -0.62
CA VAL A 693 -35.33 -11.65 -1.27
C VAL A 693 -35.03 -13.12 -1.08
N ALA A 694 -36.07 -13.92 -0.82
CA ALA A 694 -35.95 -15.36 -0.66
C ALA A 694 -37.15 -16.08 -1.29
N PHE A 695 -36.93 -17.32 -1.72
CA PHE A 695 -38.02 -18.22 -2.11
C PHE A 695 -38.39 -19.13 -0.94
N THR A 696 -39.67 -19.45 -0.81
CA THR A 696 -40.10 -20.52 0.11
C THR A 696 -39.50 -21.87 -0.31
N PRO A 697 -39.27 -22.81 0.64
CA PRO A 697 -38.66 -24.11 0.32
C PRO A 697 -39.39 -24.92 -0.77
N ASP A 698 -40.72 -24.76 -0.88
CA ASP A 698 -41.55 -25.36 -1.93
C ASP A 698 -41.40 -24.70 -3.32
N SER A 699 -40.59 -23.64 -3.42
CA SER A 699 -40.40 -22.81 -4.62
C SER A 699 -41.65 -22.12 -5.17
N GLN A 700 -42.74 -22.01 -4.39
CA GLN A 700 -44.01 -21.45 -4.87
C GLN A 700 -44.22 -19.97 -4.56
N ASN A 701 -43.54 -19.45 -3.53
CA ASN A 701 -43.71 -18.08 -3.07
C ASN A 701 -42.38 -17.34 -2.95
N ILE A 702 -42.44 -16.02 -3.09
CA ILE A 702 -41.33 -15.10 -2.99
C ILE A 702 -41.59 -14.18 -1.81
N VAL A 703 -40.60 -14.03 -0.94
CA VAL A 703 -40.64 -13.16 0.23
C VAL A 703 -39.62 -12.05 0.03
N ALA A 704 -40.00 -10.79 0.25
CA ALA A 704 -39.06 -9.68 0.24
C ALA A 704 -39.41 -8.59 1.26
N GLY A 705 -38.37 -7.96 1.78
CA GLY A 705 -38.46 -6.76 2.62
C GLY A 705 -38.68 -5.50 1.79
N SER A 706 -39.08 -4.41 2.46
CA SER A 706 -39.27 -3.10 1.83
C SER A 706 -38.62 -1.97 2.63
N GLY A 707 -38.43 -0.83 1.97
CA GLY A 707 -37.91 0.39 2.59
C GLY A 707 -38.77 1.00 3.68
N LYS A 708 -40.05 0.60 3.75
CA LYS A 708 -41.02 1.11 4.73
C LYS A 708 -41.27 0.13 5.88
N GLY A 709 -40.37 -0.85 6.05
CA GLY A 709 -40.49 -1.85 7.11
C GLY A 709 -41.55 -2.93 6.87
N MET A 710 -42.10 -3.01 5.65
CA MET A 710 -43.04 -4.08 5.28
C MET A 710 -42.32 -5.36 4.87
N LEU A 711 -42.87 -6.49 5.28
CA LEU A 711 -42.58 -7.82 4.76
C LEU A 711 -43.73 -8.23 3.84
N ASN A 712 -43.41 -8.60 2.61
CA ASN A 712 -44.37 -8.93 1.58
C ASN A 712 -44.11 -10.32 1.00
N ILE A 713 -45.18 -11.06 0.72
CA ILE A 713 -45.15 -12.42 0.16
C ILE A 713 -46.02 -12.45 -1.10
N TRP A 714 -45.45 -12.93 -2.20
CA TRP A 714 -46.14 -13.11 -3.48
C TRP A 714 -46.05 -14.55 -3.94
N ASN A 715 -47.04 -15.01 -4.71
CA ASN A 715 -46.89 -16.23 -5.50
C ASN A 715 -46.15 -15.93 -6.82
N LEU A 716 -45.75 -16.98 -7.55
CA LEU A 716 -45.04 -16.84 -8.84
C LEU A 716 -45.84 -16.11 -9.94
N ASN A 717 -47.18 -16.03 -9.82
CA ASN A 717 -48.02 -15.28 -10.75
C ASN A 717 -47.97 -13.75 -10.49
N GLY A 718 -47.35 -13.33 -9.39
CA GLY A 718 -47.23 -11.94 -8.95
C GLY A 718 -48.40 -11.45 -8.09
N GLN A 719 -49.28 -12.34 -7.64
CA GLN A 719 -50.35 -12.00 -6.71
C GLN A 719 -49.77 -11.88 -5.31
N LEU A 720 -50.05 -10.74 -4.66
CA LEU A 720 -49.68 -10.50 -3.26
C LEU A 720 -50.57 -11.36 -2.36
N LEU A 721 -49.94 -12.27 -1.60
CA LEU A 721 -50.62 -13.16 -0.65
C LEU A 721 -50.70 -12.50 0.73
N THR A 722 -49.63 -11.83 1.15
CA THR A 722 -49.53 -11.21 2.48
C THR A 722 -48.65 -9.97 2.40
N ALA A 723 -49.06 -8.89 3.05
CA ALA A 723 -48.26 -7.70 3.29
C ALA A 723 -48.48 -7.25 4.73
N MET A 724 -47.40 -7.11 5.49
CA MET A 724 -47.49 -6.70 6.88
C MET A 724 -46.34 -5.78 7.26
N LYS A 725 -46.57 -4.89 8.23
CA LYS A 725 -45.52 -4.07 8.82
C LYS A 725 -44.73 -4.91 9.81
N ALA A 726 -43.54 -5.34 9.42
CA ALA A 726 -42.66 -6.16 10.26
C ALA A 726 -41.81 -5.29 11.19
N HIS A 727 -41.30 -4.17 10.67
CA HIS A 727 -40.41 -3.25 11.39
C HIS A 727 -40.85 -1.79 11.23
N GLU A 728 -40.36 -0.92 12.12
CA GLU A 728 -40.58 0.52 12.02
C GLU A 728 -39.66 1.18 10.98
N LEU A 729 -38.47 0.61 10.79
CA LEU A 729 -37.49 1.01 9.77
C LEU A 729 -37.39 -0.06 8.66
N ALA A 730 -36.57 0.21 7.64
CA ALA A 730 -36.42 -0.67 6.49
C ALA A 730 -35.99 -2.10 6.87
N VAL A 731 -36.56 -3.09 6.18
CA VAL A 731 -36.10 -4.48 6.26
C VAL A 731 -34.98 -4.66 5.24
N LEU A 732 -33.78 -4.91 5.73
CA LEU A 732 -32.58 -5.06 4.91
C LEU A 732 -32.46 -6.46 4.34
N ASP A 733 -32.77 -7.49 5.12
CA ASP A 733 -32.61 -8.88 4.69
C ASP A 733 -33.72 -9.76 5.23
N VAL A 734 -33.99 -10.85 4.51
CA VAL A 734 -35.00 -11.85 4.86
C VAL A 734 -34.44 -13.24 4.63
N ALA A 735 -34.48 -14.07 5.67
CA ALA A 735 -34.10 -15.48 5.60
C ALA A 735 -35.28 -16.37 5.99
N ILE A 736 -35.40 -17.53 5.34
CA ILE A 736 -36.45 -18.51 5.63
C ILE A 736 -35.78 -19.76 6.20
N ASN A 737 -36.34 -20.30 7.27
CA ASN A 737 -35.87 -21.54 7.86
C ASN A 737 -36.02 -22.68 6.83
N PRO A 738 -35.05 -23.60 6.68
CA PRO A 738 -35.13 -24.69 5.70
C PRO A 738 -36.40 -25.55 5.76
N ASN A 739 -37.03 -25.68 6.93
CA ASN A 739 -38.30 -26.39 7.10
C ASN A 739 -39.54 -25.57 6.65
N GLY A 740 -39.37 -24.29 6.31
CA GLY A 740 -40.40 -23.39 5.83
C GLY A 740 -41.32 -22.82 6.91
N ASP A 741 -41.08 -23.10 8.20
CA ASP A 741 -42.00 -22.71 9.28
C ASP A 741 -41.76 -21.30 9.83
N THR A 742 -40.58 -20.73 9.61
CA THR A 742 -40.13 -19.49 10.25
C THR A 742 -39.41 -18.58 9.25
N ILE A 743 -39.70 -17.28 9.31
CA ILE A 743 -39.05 -16.23 8.55
C ILE A 743 -38.32 -15.30 9.53
N ALA A 744 -37.05 -15.02 9.26
CA ALA A 744 -36.26 -14.01 9.96
C ALA A 744 -36.21 -12.73 9.12
N THR A 745 -36.44 -11.59 9.77
CA THR A 745 -36.30 -10.26 9.15
C THR A 745 -35.26 -9.44 9.90
N ALA A 746 -34.23 -8.98 9.19
CA ALA A 746 -33.19 -8.10 9.71
C ALA A 746 -33.45 -6.64 9.31
N SER A 747 -33.28 -5.69 10.23
CA SER A 747 -33.69 -4.31 10.01
C SER A 747 -32.69 -3.26 10.49
N PHE A 748 -32.83 -2.05 9.91
CA PHE A 748 -32.19 -0.83 10.39
C PHE A 748 -32.56 -0.42 11.82
N ASP A 749 -33.59 -1.00 12.44
CA ASP A 749 -33.91 -0.73 13.84
C ASP A 749 -33.00 -1.47 14.85
N GLY A 750 -32.01 -2.23 14.36
CA GLY A 750 -31.06 -2.96 15.21
C GLY A 750 -31.57 -4.33 15.69
N THR A 751 -32.73 -4.77 15.21
CA THR A 751 -33.35 -6.04 15.64
C THR A 751 -33.43 -7.08 14.52
N VAL A 752 -33.50 -8.34 14.93
CA VAL A 752 -34.00 -9.44 14.08
C VAL A 752 -35.33 -9.91 14.63
N LYS A 753 -36.38 -9.94 13.80
CA LYS A 753 -37.68 -10.51 14.18
C LYS A 753 -37.90 -11.85 13.53
N LEU A 754 -38.44 -12.79 14.31
CA LEU A 754 -38.75 -14.15 13.86
C LEU A 754 -40.26 -14.34 13.78
N TRP A 755 -40.75 -14.79 12.62
CA TRP A 755 -42.16 -14.90 12.29
C TRP A 755 -42.49 -16.33 11.92
N GLN A 756 -43.50 -16.92 12.56
CA GLN A 756 -44.06 -18.19 12.14
C GLN A 756 -44.83 -17.99 10.83
N PHE A 757 -44.47 -18.75 9.81
CA PHE A 757 -45.15 -18.78 8.52
C PHE A 757 -46.12 -19.96 8.47
N SER A 758 -47.38 -19.66 8.21
CA SER A 758 -48.43 -20.65 7.99
C SER A 758 -49.34 -20.20 6.85
N PRO A 759 -50.09 -21.12 6.21
CA PRO A 759 -51.11 -20.75 5.23
C PRO A 759 -52.14 -19.74 5.75
N ASN A 760 -52.33 -19.66 7.07
CA ASN A 760 -53.27 -18.76 7.74
C ASN A 760 -52.68 -17.37 8.06
N GLY A 761 -51.43 -17.10 7.70
CA GLY A 761 -50.75 -15.82 7.91
C GLY A 761 -49.47 -15.93 8.75
N LEU A 762 -48.91 -14.75 9.06
CA LEU A 762 -47.65 -14.59 9.80
C LEU A 762 -47.91 -14.23 11.27
N LYS A 763 -47.29 -14.96 12.21
CA LYS A 763 -47.34 -14.67 13.65
C LYS A 763 -45.94 -14.31 14.16
N LEU A 764 -45.78 -13.19 14.86
CA LEU A 764 -44.51 -12.86 15.51
C LEU A 764 -44.22 -13.86 16.64
N LEU A 765 -43.06 -14.52 16.59
CA LEU A 765 -42.59 -15.43 17.63
C LEU A 765 -41.73 -14.70 18.65
N THR A 766 -40.71 -13.97 18.19
CA THR A 766 -39.79 -13.25 19.07
C THR A 766 -39.09 -12.09 18.36
N THR A 767 -38.58 -11.14 19.15
CA THR A 767 -37.70 -10.05 18.68
C THR A 767 -36.35 -10.18 19.36
N LEU A 768 -35.30 -10.34 18.56
CA LEU A 768 -33.92 -10.41 19.03
C LEU A 768 -33.35 -8.99 19.00
N ASN A 769 -33.02 -8.45 20.17
CA ASN A 769 -32.18 -7.24 20.30
C ASN A 769 -30.76 -7.62 19.94
N ALA A 770 -30.54 -7.78 18.63
CA ALA A 770 -29.43 -8.57 18.16
C ALA A 770 -28.11 -7.80 18.33
N HIS A 771 -28.08 -6.52 18.00
CA HIS A 771 -26.84 -5.75 17.92
C HIS A 771 -27.01 -4.31 18.44
N ASP A 772 -25.90 -3.68 18.82
CA ASP A 772 -25.86 -2.27 19.26
C ASP A 772 -25.91 -1.27 18.07
N GLY A 773 -26.01 -1.80 16.86
CA GLY A 773 -26.08 -1.07 15.60
C GLY A 773 -27.02 -1.74 14.59
N LEU A 774 -26.94 -1.34 13.33
CA LEU A 774 -27.82 -1.81 12.26
C LEU A 774 -27.62 -3.32 12.01
N VAL A 775 -28.70 -4.09 11.87
CA VAL A 775 -28.59 -5.51 11.50
C VAL A 775 -28.70 -5.65 10.00
N ILE A 776 -27.62 -6.10 9.37
CA ILE A 776 -27.46 -6.09 7.91
C ILE A 776 -28.03 -7.36 7.27
N GLY A 777 -27.92 -8.50 7.95
CA GLY A 777 -28.27 -9.79 7.39
C GLY A 777 -28.52 -10.86 8.44
N ALA A 778 -29.22 -11.91 8.04
CA ALA A 778 -29.47 -13.08 8.88
C ALA A 778 -29.46 -14.37 8.05
N ALA A 779 -29.02 -15.49 8.62
CA ALA A 779 -29.00 -16.79 7.95
C ALA A 779 -29.34 -17.91 8.94
N PHE A 780 -30.19 -18.86 8.54
CA PHE A 780 -30.46 -20.07 9.33
C PHE A 780 -29.41 -21.14 9.06
N SER A 781 -29.14 -21.97 10.07
CA SER A 781 -28.37 -23.20 9.88
C SER A 781 -29.17 -24.22 9.04
N PRO A 782 -28.49 -25.17 8.36
CA PRO A 782 -29.16 -26.16 7.52
C PRO A 782 -30.16 -27.06 8.26
N ASP A 783 -29.93 -27.31 9.55
CA ASP A 783 -30.84 -28.07 10.42
C ASP A 783 -32.01 -27.22 10.96
N GLY A 784 -32.01 -25.91 10.69
CA GLY A 784 -33.03 -24.96 11.13
C GLY A 784 -33.03 -24.67 12.64
N THR A 785 -32.02 -25.12 13.39
CA THR A 785 -31.97 -24.97 14.86
C THR A 785 -31.24 -23.70 15.31
N GLN A 786 -30.35 -23.15 14.47
CA GLN A 786 -29.55 -21.97 14.75
C GLN A 786 -29.82 -20.86 13.74
N LEU A 787 -29.56 -19.63 14.17
CA LEU A 787 -29.66 -18.42 13.37
C LEU A 787 -28.42 -17.55 13.59
N ALA A 788 -27.79 -17.11 12.51
CA ALA A 788 -26.70 -16.15 12.53
C ALA A 788 -27.25 -14.75 12.19
N SER A 789 -26.83 -13.73 12.93
CA SER A 789 -27.11 -12.32 12.63
C SER A 789 -25.81 -11.52 12.54
N ILE A 790 -25.76 -10.53 11.63
CA ILE A 790 -24.59 -9.69 11.40
C ILE A 790 -24.92 -8.20 11.41
N SER A 791 -23.95 -7.38 11.78
CA SER A 791 -24.18 -5.95 12.01
C SER A 791 -23.00 -5.04 11.61
N ASP A 792 -23.29 -3.74 11.53
CA ASP A 792 -22.31 -2.66 11.44
C ASP A 792 -21.46 -2.45 12.69
N ASP A 793 -21.86 -3.05 13.81
CA ASP A 793 -21.05 -3.17 15.03
C ASP A 793 -19.80 -4.06 14.86
N LYS A 794 -19.61 -4.63 13.66
CA LYS A 794 -18.48 -5.47 13.22
C LYS A 794 -18.51 -6.90 13.77
N THR A 795 -19.65 -7.32 14.33
CA THR A 795 -19.82 -8.63 14.95
C THR A 795 -20.80 -9.51 14.20
N LEU A 796 -20.63 -10.82 14.43
CA LEU A 796 -21.59 -11.86 14.12
C LEU A 796 -22.11 -12.41 15.46
N LYS A 797 -23.42 -12.66 15.57
CA LYS A 797 -24.03 -13.33 16.73
C LYS A 797 -24.76 -14.59 16.30
N LEU A 798 -24.62 -15.64 17.09
CA LEU A 798 -25.23 -16.94 16.85
C LEU A 798 -26.29 -17.22 17.91
N TRP A 799 -27.49 -17.53 17.44
CA TRP A 799 -28.68 -17.77 18.25
C TRP A 799 -29.15 -19.22 18.09
N GLN A 800 -29.72 -19.78 19.15
CA GLN A 800 -30.26 -21.14 19.17
C GLN A 800 -31.74 -21.10 19.57
N ARG A 801 -32.56 -21.92 18.91
CA ARG A 801 -33.97 -22.11 19.30
C ARG A 801 -34.11 -23.00 20.55
N ASP A 802 -35.13 -22.73 21.36
CA ASP A 802 -35.46 -23.50 22.56
C ASP A 802 -36.59 -24.50 22.23
N GLY A 803 -36.26 -25.79 22.21
CA GLY A 803 -37.17 -26.85 21.77
C GLY A 803 -37.49 -26.80 20.28
N GLU A 804 -38.79 -26.94 19.94
CA GLU A 804 -39.27 -26.92 18.55
C GLU A 804 -39.60 -25.52 18.02
N THR A 805 -39.58 -24.49 18.87
CA THR A 805 -40.04 -23.13 18.50
C THR A 805 -39.00 -22.05 18.76
N TRP A 806 -39.14 -20.92 18.05
CA TRP A 806 -38.28 -19.75 18.21
C TRP A 806 -38.82 -18.71 19.23
N GLU A 807 -39.87 -19.04 20.01
CA GLU A 807 -40.45 -18.10 20.99
C GLU A 807 -39.42 -17.67 22.06
N LYS A 808 -38.50 -18.58 22.43
CA LYS A 808 -37.42 -18.34 23.41
C LYS A 808 -36.03 -18.56 22.82
N ALA A 809 -35.63 -17.75 21.85
CA ALA A 809 -34.27 -17.83 21.30
C ALA A 809 -33.20 -17.40 22.32
N GLN A 810 -32.08 -18.12 22.38
CA GLN A 810 -30.94 -17.81 23.24
C GLN A 810 -29.70 -17.44 22.42
N LEU A 811 -28.96 -16.42 22.88
CA LEU A 811 -27.65 -16.07 22.31
C LEU A 811 -26.61 -17.09 22.76
N LEU A 812 -26.04 -17.85 21.82
CA LEU A 812 -24.96 -18.79 22.10
C LEU A 812 -23.60 -18.11 22.15
N GLN A 813 -23.32 -17.25 21.16
CA GLN A 813 -21.98 -16.73 20.97
C GLN A 813 -21.95 -15.40 20.21
N THR A 814 -20.97 -14.56 20.56
CA THR A 814 -20.61 -13.35 19.79
C THR A 814 -19.21 -13.50 19.21
N PHE A 815 -19.09 -13.31 17.90
CA PHE A 815 -17.87 -13.44 17.12
C PHE A 815 -17.34 -12.05 16.79
N ALA A 816 -16.24 -11.67 17.43
CA ALA A 816 -15.57 -10.39 17.21
C ALA A 816 -14.24 -10.62 16.48
N GLY A 817 -14.10 -10.06 15.28
CA GLY A 817 -12.82 -10.14 14.56
C GLY A 817 -12.74 -9.44 13.21
N HIS A 818 -13.86 -8.93 12.68
CA HIS A 818 -13.84 -7.99 11.56
C HIS A 818 -13.48 -6.58 12.03
N ARG A 819 -12.83 -5.81 11.15
CA ARG A 819 -12.40 -4.43 11.43
C ARG A 819 -13.37 -3.38 10.89
N ALA A 820 -14.38 -3.81 10.14
CA ALA A 820 -15.42 -2.98 9.53
C ALA A 820 -16.76 -3.75 9.52
N LEU A 821 -17.78 -3.09 8.96
CA LEU A 821 -19.12 -3.64 8.70
C LEU A 821 -19.06 -5.05 8.13
N VAL A 822 -19.79 -5.98 8.76
CA VAL A 822 -20.05 -7.31 8.20
C VAL A 822 -21.24 -7.22 7.25
N THR A 823 -21.05 -7.60 6.00
CA THR A 823 -22.02 -7.34 4.93
C THR A 823 -22.83 -8.57 4.53
N SER A 824 -22.29 -9.77 4.77
CA SER A 824 -22.96 -11.02 4.40
C SER A 824 -22.51 -12.17 5.30
N VAL A 825 -23.41 -13.11 5.54
CA VAL A 825 -23.22 -14.29 6.40
C VAL A 825 -23.90 -15.50 5.79
N GLU A 826 -23.28 -16.66 5.92
CA GLU A 826 -23.86 -17.93 5.47
C GLU A 826 -23.30 -19.11 6.26
N PHE A 827 -24.15 -20.11 6.50
CA PHE A 827 -23.71 -21.39 7.06
C PHE A 827 -23.19 -22.30 5.96
N SER A 828 -22.15 -23.08 6.28
CA SER A 828 -21.82 -24.21 5.42
C SER A 828 -22.97 -25.23 5.43
N PRO A 829 -23.19 -25.97 4.33
CA PRO A 829 -24.27 -26.95 4.22
C PRO A 829 -24.25 -28.06 5.27
N ASP A 830 -23.07 -28.34 5.85
CA ASP A 830 -22.90 -29.30 6.96
C ASP A 830 -23.14 -28.68 8.35
N GLY A 831 -23.41 -27.37 8.44
CA GLY A 831 -23.61 -26.62 9.68
C GLY A 831 -22.35 -26.43 10.53
N LYS A 832 -21.18 -26.92 10.10
CA LYS A 832 -19.95 -26.94 10.91
C LYS A 832 -19.14 -25.65 10.83
N SER A 833 -19.45 -24.77 9.89
CA SER A 833 -18.76 -23.50 9.73
C SER A 833 -19.70 -22.37 9.31
N ILE A 834 -19.32 -21.15 9.67
CA ILE A 834 -20.03 -19.93 9.30
C ILE A 834 -19.05 -19.07 8.50
N ALA A 835 -19.44 -18.62 7.32
CA ALA A 835 -18.65 -17.69 6.52
C ALA A 835 -19.20 -16.28 6.67
N THR A 836 -18.32 -15.29 6.79
CA THR A 836 -18.67 -13.87 6.85
C THR A 836 -17.82 -13.05 5.90
N ALA A 837 -18.46 -12.13 5.18
CA ALA A 837 -17.81 -11.14 4.33
C ALA A 837 -17.90 -9.74 4.96
N SER A 838 -16.87 -8.91 4.76
CA SER A 838 -16.83 -7.57 5.38
C SER A 838 -16.12 -6.53 4.52
N LEU A 839 -16.47 -5.26 4.76
CA LEU A 839 -15.83 -4.10 4.15
C LEU A 839 -14.36 -3.94 4.54
N ASP A 840 -13.86 -4.69 5.52
CA ASP A 840 -12.44 -4.77 5.88
C ASP A 840 -11.59 -5.57 4.87
N ALA A 841 -12.16 -5.93 3.73
CA ALA A 841 -11.54 -6.71 2.66
C ALA A 841 -11.20 -8.15 3.05
N THR A 842 -11.95 -8.71 4.01
CA THR A 842 -11.77 -10.10 4.43
C THR A 842 -13.03 -10.93 4.31
N VAL A 843 -12.84 -12.20 3.98
CA VAL A 843 -13.82 -13.27 4.21
C VAL A 843 -13.26 -14.14 5.33
N LYS A 844 -14.05 -14.37 6.38
CA LYS A 844 -13.65 -15.21 7.52
C LYS A 844 -14.53 -16.44 7.59
N LEU A 845 -13.88 -17.58 7.88
CA LEU A 845 -14.55 -18.83 8.20
C LEU A 845 -14.42 -19.07 9.70
N TRP A 846 -15.54 -19.27 10.35
CA TRP A 846 -15.67 -19.50 11.79
C TRP A 846 -16.16 -20.91 12.04
N ASN A 847 -15.70 -21.50 13.13
CA ASN A 847 -16.36 -22.64 13.76
C ASN A 847 -17.44 -22.10 14.72
N PRO A 848 -18.61 -22.74 14.87
CA PRO A 848 -19.63 -22.41 15.88
C PRO A 848 -19.09 -22.18 17.31
N ASN A 849 -17.95 -22.76 17.67
CA ASN A 849 -17.24 -22.55 18.95
C ASN A 849 -16.42 -21.24 19.05
N ASN A 850 -16.58 -20.28 18.13
CA ASN A 850 -15.82 -19.01 18.08
C ASN A 850 -14.32 -19.15 17.71
N ALA A 851 -13.94 -20.27 17.10
CA ALA A 851 -12.60 -20.40 16.54
C ALA A 851 -12.59 -19.88 15.10
N LEU A 852 -11.67 -18.95 14.80
CA LEU A 852 -11.40 -18.53 13.42
C LEU A 852 -10.65 -19.67 12.71
N LEU A 853 -11.31 -20.33 11.76
CA LEU A 853 -10.76 -21.43 10.98
C LEU A 853 -9.84 -20.92 9.88
N GLN A 854 -10.28 -19.88 9.17
CA GLN A 854 -9.54 -19.31 8.04
C GLN A 854 -9.91 -17.83 7.87
N SER A 855 -8.94 -17.03 7.42
CA SER A 855 -9.17 -15.66 6.98
C SER A 855 -8.60 -15.48 5.59
N ILE A 856 -9.49 -15.25 4.62
CA ILE A 856 -9.14 -14.91 3.24
C ILE A 856 -8.99 -13.39 3.19
N ASN A 857 -7.79 -12.89 2.88
CA ASN A 857 -7.47 -11.47 2.85
C ASN A 857 -6.48 -11.20 1.71
N ASP A 858 -6.75 -10.21 0.87
CA ASP A 858 -5.85 -9.81 -0.22
C ASP A 858 -4.91 -8.64 0.13
N ARG A 859 -4.83 -8.20 1.40
CA ARG A 859 -3.73 -7.29 1.79
C ARG A 859 -2.40 -8.03 1.67
N LYS A 860 -1.67 -7.73 0.59
CA LYS A 860 -0.31 -8.20 0.35
C LYS A 860 0.59 -7.81 1.53
N SER A 861 0.94 -8.79 2.38
CA SER A 861 1.90 -8.62 3.46
C SER A 861 3.24 -9.25 3.09
N SER A 862 4.24 -8.43 2.76
CA SER A 862 5.58 -8.89 2.44
C SER A 862 6.16 -9.73 3.58
N VAL A 863 6.77 -10.86 3.23
CA VAL A 863 7.52 -11.69 4.18
C VAL A 863 8.97 -11.24 4.14
N PHE A 864 9.46 -10.69 5.24
CA PHE A 864 10.82 -10.17 5.34
C PHE A 864 11.81 -11.20 5.85
N GLY A 865 11.34 -12.21 6.59
CA GLY A 865 12.26 -13.18 7.14
C GLY A 865 11.76 -14.61 7.20
N VAL A 866 12.72 -15.52 7.16
CA VAL A 866 12.50 -16.96 7.23
C VAL A 866 13.65 -17.64 7.97
N ALA A 867 13.33 -18.63 8.80
CA ALA A 867 14.32 -19.43 9.51
C ALA A 867 13.84 -20.87 9.68
N PHE A 868 14.77 -21.83 9.60
CA PHE A 868 14.52 -23.22 9.99
C PHE A 868 14.86 -23.45 11.45
N ALA A 869 14.09 -24.33 12.10
CA ALA A 869 14.48 -24.92 13.37
C ALA A 869 15.62 -25.93 13.15
N PRO A 870 16.52 -26.11 14.13
CA PRO A 870 17.51 -27.19 14.10
C PRO A 870 16.81 -28.55 14.00
N THR A 871 17.32 -29.42 13.12
CA THR A 871 16.83 -30.79 12.97
C THR A 871 17.55 -31.71 13.94
N TYR A 872 16.78 -32.46 14.74
CA TYR A 872 17.28 -33.57 15.55
C TYR A 872 16.77 -34.88 14.96
N PRO A 873 17.53 -35.99 15.03
CA PRO A 873 17.03 -37.29 14.61
C PRO A 873 15.68 -37.60 15.27
N GLY A 874 14.64 -37.86 14.45
CA GLY A 874 13.28 -38.14 14.92
C GLY A 874 12.38 -36.94 15.22
N ARG A 875 12.82 -35.69 14.96
CA ARG A 875 11.96 -34.49 15.05
C ARG A 875 11.57 -33.96 13.68
N GLU A 876 10.31 -33.59 13.56
CA GLU A 876 9.72 -33.01 12.36
C GLU A 876 10.29 -31.61 12.06
N GLN A 877 10.45 -31.29 10.77
CA GLN A 877 11.07 -30.03 10.35
C GLN A 877 10.10 -28.85 10.51
N ILE A 878 10.46 -27.90 11.37
CA ILE A 878 9.72 -26.66 11.64
C ILE A 878 10.45 -25.48 11.00
N PHE A 879 9.71 -24.51 10.48
CA PHE A 879 10.25 -23.23 10.04
C PHE A 879 9.35 -22.07 10.47
N ALA A 880 9.89 -20.85 10.43
CA ALA A 880 9.18 -19.65 10.81
C ALA A 880 9.23 -18.62 9.68
N SER A 881 8.18 -17.82 9.52
CA SER A 881 8.12 -16.70 8.57
C SER A 881 7.69 -15.41 9.25
N ALA A 882 8.46 -14.33 9.08
CA ALA A 882 8.21 -13.01 9.66
C ALA A 882 7.70 -12.02 8.60
N SER A 883 6.64 -11.26 8.93
CA SER A 883 5.87 -10.47 7.96
C SER A 883 5.61 -9.03 8.39
N THR A 884 5.33 -8.19 7.38
CA THR A 884 4.77 -6.82 7.52
C THR A 884 3.40 -6.78 8.20
N ASP A 885 2.69 -7.92 8.26
CA ASP A 885 1.42 -8.04 8.99
C ASP A 885 1.58 -8.03 10.52
N ARG A 886 2.81 -7.79 11.01
CA ARG A 886 3.20 -7.74 12.43
C ARG A 886 3.17 -9.10 13.09
N THR A 887 3.24 -10.17 12.31
CA THR A 887 3.24 -11.54 12.83
C THR A 887 4.47 -12.34 12.42
N VAL A 888 4.75 -13.36 13.22
CA VAL A 888 5.56 -14.50 12.81
C VAL A 888 4.67 -15.72 12.81
N LYS A 889 4.70 -16.50 11.73
CA LYS A 889 4.00 -17.78 11.63
C LYS A 889 4.99 -18.91 11.77
N LEU A 890 4.68 -19.89 12.63
CA LEU A 890 5.42 -21.14 12.78
C LEU A 890 4.74 -22.22 11.97
N TRP A 891 5.51 -22.93 11.18
CA TRP A 891 5.04 -23.90 10.21
C TRP A 891 5.73 -25.24 10.45
N LYS A 892 4.98 -26.32 10.32
CA LYS A 892 5.47 -27.68 10.27
C LYS A 892 5.45 -28.15 8.82
N ARG A 893 6.57 -28.68 8.36
CA ARG A 893 6.62 -29.37 7.07
C ARG A 893 5.97 -30.75 7.21
N VAL A 894 5.14 -31.11 6.24
CA VAL A 894 4.52 -32.44 6.12
C VAL A 894 4.93 -33.00 4.78
N ASP A 895 5.42 -34.24 4.74
CA ASP A 895 5.92 -34.85 3.50
C ASP A 895 4.81 -34.90 2.43
N GLY A 896 5.12 -34.42 1.23
CA GLY A 896 4.21 -34.41 0.08
C GLY A 896 3.01 -33.45 0.19
N GLY A 897 2.94 -32.58 1.22
CA GLY A 897 1.81 -31.69 1.47
C GLY A 897 2.18 -30.24 1.79
N ARG A 898 1.16 -29.37 1.89
CA ARG A 898 1.33 -27.97 2.31
C ARG A 898 1.82 -27.89 3.76
N PRO A 899 2.69 -26.91 4.10
CA PRO A 899 3.13 -26.73 5.46
C PRO A 899 1.95 -26.41 6.40
N LEU A 900 1.88 -27.10 7.52
CA LEU A 900 0.85 -26.92 8.54
C LEU A 900 1.19 -25.72 9.42
N LEU A 901 0.29 -24.74 9.52
CA LEU A 901 0.44 -23.64 10.48
C LEU A 901 0.29 -24.18 11.90
N LEU A 902 1.33 -24.02 12.72
CA LEU A 902 1.31 -24.41 14.13
C LEU A 902 0.86 -23.26 15.03
N GLN A 903 1.41 -22.06 14.81
CA GLN A 903 1.21 -20.93 15.71
C GLN A 903 1.42 -19.59 15.00
N THR A 904 0.73 -18.55 15.47
CA THR A 904 0.96 -17.15 15.08
C THR A 904 1.42 -16.33 16.28
N LEU A 905 2.61 -15.73 16.18
CA LEU A 905 3.22 -14.84 17.17
C LEU A 905 2.97 -13.40 16.75
N LYS A 906 2.57 -12.52 17.67
CA LYS A 906 2.15 -11.14 17.34
C LYS A 906 3.09 -10.10 17.94
N HIS A 907 3.37 -9.06 17.15
CA HIS A 907 4.10 -7.86 17.54
C HIS A 907 3.24 -6.59 17.35
N GLN A 908 3.71 -5.47 17.89
CA GLN A 908 3.06 -4.16 17.69
C GLN A 908 3.55 -3.45 16.43
N GLY A 909 4.72 -3.83 15.92
CA GLY A 909 5.31 -3.35 14.66
C GLY A 909 5.56 -4.49 13.67
N ILE A 910 6.02 -4.14 12.47
CA ILE A 910 6.42 -5.12 11.44
C ILE A 910 7.48 -6.07 12.01
N VAL A 911 7.43 -7.36 11.67
CA VAL A 911 8.49 -8.29 12.08
C VAL A 911 9.45 -8.47 10.91
N MET A 912 10.70 -8.08 11.13
CA MET A 912 11.71 -8.06 10.07
C MET A 912 12.56 -9.32 10.10
N GLY A 913 12.87 -9.86 11.29
CA GLY A 913 13.74 -11.02 11.44
C GLY A 913 13.22 -12.07 12.43
N VAL A 914 13.62 -13.31 12.19
CA VAL A 914 13.28 -14.46 13.03
C VAL A 914 14.46 -15.42 13.11
N ALA A 915 14.68 -16.05 14.26
CA ALA A 915 15.70 -17.09 14.44
C ALA A 915 15.25 -18.12 15.47
N PHE A 916 15.63 -19.38 15.27
CA PHE A 916 15.47 -20.43 16.27
C PHE A 916 16.71 -20.52 17.16
N SER A 917 16.51 -20.86 18.44
CA SER A 917 17.62 -21.22 19.32
C SER A 917 18.26 -22.54 18.86
N PRO A 918 19.56 -22.76 19.13
CA PRO A 918 20.25 -24.00 18.72
C PRO A 918 19.66 -25.27 19.33
N ASP A 919 19.00 -25.17 20.50
CA ASP A 919 18.27 -26.27 21.15
C ASP A 919 16.87 -26.52 20.56
N GLY A 920 16.43 -25.67 19.62
CA GLY A 920 15.12 -25.70 18.98
C GLY A 920 13.94 -25.38 19.89
N ARG A 921 14.16 -24.88 21.11
CA ARG A 921 13.07 -24.65 22.10
C ARG A 921 12.48 -23.24 22.04
N LEU A 922 13.24 -22.28 21.53
CA LEU A 922 12.86 -20.87 21.50
C LEU A 922 12.90 -20.31 20.09
N VAL A 923 12.06 -19.30 19.87
CA VAL A 923 12.04 -18.46 18.68
C VAL A 923 12.32 -17.03 19.10
N ALA A 924 13.39 -16.44 18.57
CA ALA A 924 13.66 -15.02 18.68
C ALA A 924 13.07 -14.28 17.47
N THR A 925 12.49 -13.12 17.73
CA THR A 925 11.78 -12.30 16.72
C THR A 925 12.20 -10.85 16.87
N ALA A 926 12.57 -10.21 15.75
CA ALA A 926 13.04 -8.83 15.69
C ALA A 926 12.01 -7.95 14.97
N SER A 927 11.57 -6.88 15.63
CA SER A 927 10.48 -6.05 15.13
C SER A 927 10.83 -4.56 15.02
N GLY A 928 10.14 -3.90 14.11
CA GLY A 928 10.10 -2.44 14.00
C GLY A 928 9.52 -1.73 15.23
N ASP A 929 8.94 -2.46 16.20
CA ASP A 929 8.58 -1.92 17.52
C ASP A 929 9.78 -1.70 18.46
N SER A 930 11.00 -1.81 17.93
CA SER A 930 12.28 -1.66 18.66
C SER A 930 12.53 -2.74 19.72
N THR A 931 11.78 -3.85 19.69
CA THR A 931 11.98 -4.97 20.61
C THR A 931 12.44 -6.24 19.92
N VAL A 932 13.14 -7.08 20.68
CA VAL A 932 13.30 -8.50 20.36
C VAL A 932 12.45 -9.30 21.32
N LYS A 933 11.63 -10.25 20.83
CA LYS A 933 10.85 -11.14 21.69
C LYS A 933 11.34 -12.58 21.57
N LEU A 934 11.38 -13.27 22.71
CA LEU A 934 11.66 -14.70 22.82
C LEU A 934 10.36 -15.44 23.11
N TRP A 935 10.05 -16.42 22.27
CA TRP A 935 8.82 -17.22 22.32
C TRP A 935 9.15 -18.69 22.50
N THR A 936 8.24 -19.43 23.12
CA THR A 936 8.23 -20.90 23.02
C THR A 936 7.57 -21.33 21.71
N LEU A 937 7.78 -22.58 21.29
CA LEU A 937 7.11 -23.13 20.11
C LEU A 937 5.57 -23.19 20.24
N GLN A 938 5.05 -23.22 21.46
CA GLN A 938 3.61 -23.15 21.76
C GLN A 938 3.05 -21.72 21.66
N GLY A 939 3.89 -20.73 21.32
CA GLY A 939 3.49 -19.35 21.17
C GLY A 939 3.41 -18.53 22.45
N GLN A 940 3.95 -19.05 23.56
CA GLN A 940 4.02 -18.30 24.81
C GLN A 940 5.20 -17.34 24.79
N LEU A 941 4.95 -16.08 25.16
CA LEU A 941 5.99 -15.07 25.28
C LEU A 941 6.82 -15.33 26.54
N ARG A 942 8.10 -15.69 26.38
CA ARG A 942 9.03 -15.92 27.49
C ARG A 942 9.66 -14.62 27.97
N SER A 943 10.11 -13.77 27.04
CA SER A 943 10.80 -12.52 27.38
C SER A 943 10.68 -11.49 26.27
N THR A 944 10.67 -10.20 26.65
CA THR A 944 10.80 -9.07 25.72
C THR A 944 12.10 -8.34 26.04
N LEU A 945 13.05 -8.37 25.12
CA LEU A 945 14.33 -7.68 25.21
C LEU A 945 14.13 -6.25 24.68
N LYS A 946 14.22 -5.28 25.58
CA LYS A 946 14.15 -3.85 25.26
C LYS A 946 15.52 -3.22 25.43
N GLY A 947 15.91 -2.36 24.51
CA GLY A 947 17.18 -1.63 24.59
C GLY A 947 17.55 -0.90 23.31
N HIS A 948 17.17 -1.38 22.13
CA HIS A 948 17.40 -0.65 20.88
C HIS A 948 16.59 0.65 20.82
N GLU A 949 17.18 1.70 20.23
CA GLU A 949 16.56 3.03 20.07
C GLU A 949 15.83 3.18 18.73
N GLY A 950 15.95 2.18 17.87
CA GLY A 950 15.24 2.08 16.59
C GLY A 950 14.77 0.66 16.31
N GLY A 951 14.04 0.49 15.19
CA GLY A 951 13.48 -0.79 14.78
C GLY A 951 14.55 -1.88 14.62
N VAL A 952 14.32 -3.05 15.22
CA VAL A 952 15.24 -4.18 15.14
C VAL A 952 15.00 -4.93 13.84
N ARG A 953 16.04 -5.03 13.00
CA ARG A 953 15.94 -5.59 11.64
C ARG A 953 16.19 -7.09 11.62
N ARG A 954 17.23 -7.57 12.33
CA ARG A 954 17.65 -8.98 12.34
C ARG A 954 18.07 -9.44 13.73
N VAL A 955 17.96 -10.75 13.96
CA VAL A 955 18.36 -11.42 15.19
C VAL A 955 19.00 -12.78 14.89
N ARG A 956 20.05 -13.18 15.63
CA ARG A 956 20.71 -14.48 15.53
C ARG A 956 21.17 -14.97 16.91
N PHE A 957 20.99 -16.25 17.20
CA PHE A 957 21.60 -16.88 18.37
C PHE A 957 23.07 -17.20 18.09
N SER A 958 23.90 -17.20 19.14
CA SER A 958 25.21 -17.84 19.09
C SER A 958 25.04 -19.37 18.98
N PRO A 959 26.02 -20.10 18.41
CA PRO A 959 25.94 -21.56 18.27
C PRO A 959 25.75 -22.32 19.59
N ASP A 960 26.26 -21.78 20.70
CA ASP A 960 26.09 -22.34 22.05
C ASP A 960 24.74 -21.97 22.71
N GLY A 961 23.94 -21.11 22.07
CA GLY A 961 22.64 -20.64 22.56
C GLY A 961 22.70 -19.67 23.74
N LYS A 962 23.91 -19.27 24.18
CA LYS A 962 24.10 -18.42 25.36
C LYS A 962 23.94 -16.94 25.04
N LEU A 963 24.24 -16.53 23.82
CA LEU A 963 24.13 -15.15 23.37
C LEU A 963 23.09 -14.99 22.27
N LEU A 964 22.56 -13.78 22.16
CA LEU A 964 21.73 -13.33 21.06
C LEU A 964 22.32 -12.04 20.49
N ALA A 965 22.54 -11.98 19.19
CA ALA A 965 22.90 -10.76 18.49
C ALA A 965 21.67 -10.18 17.79
N SER A 966 21.57 -8.86 17.76
CA SER A 966 20.47 -8.13 17.11
C SER A 966 20.97 -6.88 16.42
N GLY A 967 20.61 -6.69 15.15
CA GLY A 967 20.96 -5.50 14.37
C GLY A 967 19.78 -4.53 14.30
N SER A 968 20.03 -3.25 14.54
CA SER A 968 19.01 -2.21 14.66
C SER A 968 19.18 -1.09 13.62
N ALA A 969 18.06 -0.44 13.29
CA ALA A 969 18.04 0.78 12.50
C ALA A 969 18.81 1.95 13.16
N ASP A 970 19.05 1.89 14.48
CA ASP A 970 19.87 2.88 15.22
C ASP A 970 21.39 2.79 14.94
N GLY A 971 21.81 1.89 14.06
CA GLY A 971 23.22 1.71 13.68
C GLY A 971 24.04 0.92 14.70
N THR A 972 23.39 0.28 15.68
CA THR A 972 24.06 -0.53 16.69
C THR A 972 23.73 -2.03 16.58
N VAL A 973 24.64 -2.84 17.11
CA VAL A 973 24.41 -4.26 17.34
C VAL A 973 24.23 -4.49 18.84
N GLY A 974 23.12 -5.09 19.24
CA GLY A 974 22.87 -5.50 20.63
C GLY A 974 23.28 -6.95 20.83
N LEU A 975 24.21 -7.19 21.76
CA LEU A 975 24.59 -8.52 22.25
C LEU A 975 23.93 -8.77 23.61
N TRP A 976 23.04 -9.76 23.64
CA TRP A 976 22.26 -10.13 24.82
C TRP A 976 22.77 -11.44 25.38
N ASN A 977 23.01 -11.48 26.68
CA ASN A 977 23.27 -12.72 27.40
C ASN A 977 21.93 -13.35 27.79
N LEU A 978 21.75 -14.62 27.44
CA LEU A 978 20.56 -15.42 27.74
C LEU A 978 20.78 -16.36 28.94
N GLU A 979 21.98 -16.40 29.51
CA GLU A 979 22.31 -17.16 30.71
C GLU A 979 21.74 -16.46 31.96
N GLY A 980 20.94 -17.17 32.75
CA GLY A 980 20.28 -16.66 33.96
C GLY A 980 18.76 -16.74 33.92
N LYS A 981 18.09 -16.21 34.95
CA LYS A 981 16.61 -16.20 35.03
C LYS A 981 15.97 -15.26 33.99
N SER A 982 16.67 -14.22 33.56
CA SER A 982 16.18 -13.23 32.60
C SER A 982 17.28 -12.77 31.65
N PRO A 983 17.00 -12.60 30.35
CA PRO A 983 17.99 -12.08 29.40
C PRO A 983 18.45 -10.65 29.71
N VAL A 984 19.74 -10.35 29.54
CA VAL A 984 20.34 -9.02 29.82
C VAL A 984 21.15 -8.53 28.63
N LEU A 985 21.13 -7.22 28.35
CA LEU A 985 22.01 -6.61 27.34
C LEU A 985 23.45 -6.60 27.87
N GLN A 986 24.31 -7.45 27.31
CA GLN A 986 25.71 -7.55 27.72
C GLN A 986 26.56 -6.43 27.10
N ALA A 987 26.35 -6.14 25.81
CA ALA A 987 27.10 -5.10 25.11
C ALA A 987 26.28 -4.47 23.99
N ARG A 988 26.49 -3.16 23.78
CA ARG A 988 25.98 -2.44 22.60
C ARG A 988 27.16 -2.03 21.74
N LEU A 989 27.28 -2.66 20.58
CA LEU A 989 28.39 -2.45 19.66
C LEU A 989 28.07 -1.23 18.80
N LYS A 990 28.80 -0.14 19.06
CA LYS A 990 28.69 1.12 18.32
C LYS A 990 29.81 1.21 17.30
N GLY A 991 29.50 1.76 16.12
CA GLY A 991 30.52 2.10 15.14
C GLY A 991 30.01 2.27 13.72
N HIS A 992 28.96 1.55 13.33
CA HIS A 992 28.30 1.77 12.03
C HIS A 992 27.66 3.16 11.97
N GLN A 993 27.66 3.76 10.77
CA GLN A 993 27.10 5.10 10.50
C GLN A 993 25.72 5.04 9.82
N GLY A 994 25.20 3.83 9.61
CA GLY A 994 23.87 3.57 9.08
C GLY A 994 23.25 2.38 9.79
N GLY A 995 21.96 2.14 9.54
CA GLY A 995 21.23 1.03 10.17
C GLY A 995 21.83 -0.34 9.85
N VAL A 996 21.90 -1.21 10.85
CA VAL A 996 22.44 -2.56 10.73
C VAL A 996 21.36 -3.50 10.18
N TRP A 997 21.57 -4.01 8.97
CA TRP A 997 20.61 -4.86 8.26
C TRP A 997 20.74 -6.34 8.59
N MET A 998 21.94 -6.84 8.87
CA MET A 998 22.19 -8.24 9.16
C MET A 998 23.26 -8.41 10.23
N VAL A 999 23.11 -9.46 11.05
CA VAL A 999 24.10 -9.92 12.00
C VAL A 999 24.27 -11.44 11.87
N SER A 1000 25.47 -11.95 12.04
CA SER A 1000 25.74 -13.40 12.04
C SER A 1000 26.90 -13.72 12.96
N PHE A 1001 26.78 -14.76 13.78
CA PHE A 1001 27.92 -15.34 14.48
C PHE A 1001 28.74 -16.21 13.52
N SER A 1002 30.04 -16.35 13.80
CA SER A 1002 30.86 -17.40 13.20
C SER A 1002 30.42 -18.79 13.70
N PRO A 1003 30.70 -19.86 12.95
CA PRO A 1003 30.31 -21.22 13.35
C PRO A 1003 30.87 -21.68 14.70
N ASP A 1004 32.06 -21.18 15.09
CA ASP A 1004 32.70 -21.42 16.39
C ASP A 1004 32.17 -20.51 17.52
N GLY A 1005 31.29 -19.57 17.21
CA GLY A 1005 30.69 -18.60 18.13
C GLY A 1005 31.64 -17.53 18.68
N GLN A 1006 32.91 -17.48 18.23
CA GLN A 1006 33.89 -16.54 18.79
C GLN A 1006 33.80 -15.13 18.18
N LEU A 1007 33.30 -15.05 16.96
CA LEU A 1007 33.21 -13.82 16.19
C LEU A 1007 31.76 -13.49 15.85
N LEU A 1008 31.51 -12.21 15.61
CA LEU A 1008 30.25 -11.67 15.14
C LEU A 1008 30.52 -10.78 13.94
N ALA A 1009 29.75 -10.92 12.87
CA ALA A 1009 29.76 -10.01 11.75
C ALA A 1009 28.46 -9.20 11.66
N SER A 1010 28.54 -7.95 11.23
CA SER A 1010 27.39 -7.06 11.00
C SER A 1010 27.48 -6.37 9.64
N ALA A 1011 26.35 -6.27 8.92
CA ALA A 1011 26.21 -5.58 7.63
C ALA A 1011 25.33 -4.33 7.80
N SER A 1012 25.68 -3.23 7.13
CA SER A 1012 25.11 -1.91 7.41
C SER A 1012 24.76 -1.09 6.16
N GLY A 1013 23.85 -0.13 6.38
CA GLY A 1013 23.51 0.96 5.46
C GLY A 1013 24.66 1.91 5.14
N ASP A 1014 25.77 1.85 5.88
CA ASP A 1014 26.98 2.63 5.61
C ASP A 1014 27.91 2.02 4.54
N ALA A 1015 27.39 1.09 3.74
CA ALA A 1015 28.12 0.33 2.72
C ALA A 1015 29.29 -0.54 3.24
N THR A 1016 29.34 -0.80 4.55
CA THR A 1016 30.39 -1.66 5.15
C THR A 1016 29.82 -2.89 5.85
N ALA A 1017 30.67 -3.92 5.95
CA ALA A 1017 30.51 -4.99 6.93
C ALA A 1017 31.58 -4.87 8.02
N ARG A 1018 31.30 -5.27 9.25
CA ARG A 1018 32.25 -5.23 10.38
C ARG A 1018 32.34 -6.56 11.08
N LEU A 1019 33.54 -6.89 11.56
CA LEU A 1019 33.85 -8.09 12.34
C LEU A 1019 34.17 -7.70 13.78
N TRP A 1020 33.55 -8.38 14.73
CA TRP A 1020 33.64 -8.13 16.16
C TRP A 1020 34.00 -9.40 16.91
N THR A 1021 34.62 -9.24 18.06
CA THR A 1021 34.73 -10.30 19.08
C THR A 1021 33.40 -10.51 19.79
N LYS A 1022 33.20 -11.66 20.42
CA LYS A 1022 32.04 -11.91 21.31
C LYS A 1022 31.94 -10.94 22.50
N GLN A 1023 33.03 -10.28 22.89
CA GLN A 1023 33.05 -9.22 23.91
C GLN A 1023 32.74 -7.83 23.35
N GLY A 1024 32.53 -7.71 22.04
CA GLY A 1024 32.13 -6.46 21.40
C GLY A 1024 33.26 -5.55 20.91
N LYS A 1025 34.52 -6.00 20.97
CA LYS A 1025 35.65 -5.29 20.35
C LYS A 1025 35.61 -5.42 18.84
N LEU A 1026 35.69 -4.31 18.11
CA LEU A 1026 35.84 -4.28 16.65
C LEU A 1026 37.22 -4.82 16.23
N LEU A 1027 37.24 -5.78 15.31
CA LEU A 1027 38.46 -6.40 14.78
C LEU A 1027 38.78 -5.94 13.35
N ARG A 1028 37.75 -5.76 12.52
CA ARG A 1028 37.90 -5.44 11.10
C ARG A 1028 36.69 -4.70 10.55
N THR A 1029 36.92 -3.87 9.54
CA THR A 1029 35.89 -3.28 8.69
C THR A 1029 36.18 -3.70 7.25
N PHE A 1030 35.22 -4.34 6.60
CA PHE A 1030 35.27 -4.71 5.18
C PHE A 1030 34.69 -3.55 4.37
N GLN A 1031 35.55 -2.88 3.60
CA GLN A 1031 35.21 -1.76 2.73
C GLN A 1031 35.46 -2.17 1.28
N GLY A 1032 34.54 -1.81 0.38
CA GLY A 1032 34.65 -2.14 -1.05
C GLY A 1032 33.32 -2.29 -1.77
N HIS A 1033 32.19 -2.29 -1.07
CA HIS A 1033 30.87 -2.14 -1.67
C HIS A 1033 30.55 -0.65 -1.90
N ASP A 1034 29.86 -0.34 -2.99
CA ASP A 1034 29.51 1.03 -3.38
C ASP A 1034 28.11 1.46 -2.89
N ALA A 1035 27.38 0.53 -2.28
CA ALA A 1035 26.04 0.75 -1.76
C ALA A 1035 25.79 -0.09 -0.49
N ILE A 1036 24.57 -0.01 0.04
CA ILE A 1036 24.14 -0.66 1.28
C ILE A 1036 24.42 -2.16 1.25
N VAL A 1037 25.12 -2.66 2.27
CA VAL A 1037 25.29 -4.10 2.50
C VAL A 1037 24.07 -4.61 3.26
N ARG A 1038 23.24 -5.40 2.57
CA ARG A 1038 21.94 -5.88 3.09
C ARG A 1038 22.04 -7.17 3.87
N SER A 1039 22.98 -8.05 3.49
CA SER A 1039 23.13 -9.37 4.09
C SER A 1039 24.59 -9.80 4.16
N LEU A 1040 24.87 -10.70 5.09
CA LEU A 1040 26.15 -11.39 5.21
C LEU A 1040 25.96 -12.81 5.70
N ALA A 1041 26.93 -13.68 5.43
CA ALA A 1041 26.97 -15.05 5.92
C ALA A 1041 28.41 -15.54 6.08
N PHE A 1042 28.71 -16.24 7.17
CA PHE A 1042 29.96 -16.98 7.29
C PHE A 1042 29.87 -18.28 6.50
N SER A 1043 31.00 -18.70 5.92
CA SER A 1043 31.15 -20.07 5.45
C SER A 1043 31.09 -21.07 6.63
N PRO A 1044 30.66 -22.32 6.40
CA PRO A 1044 30.55 -23.32 7.47
C PRO A 1044 31.86 -23.62 8.21
N ASP A 1045 33.01 -23.43 7.56
CA ASP A 1045 34.35 -23.58 8.17
C ASP A 1045 34.81 -22.31 8.91
N GLY A 1046 34.05 -21.23 8.86
CA GLY A 1046 34.33 -19.96 9.52
C GLY A 1046 35.44 -19.12 8.89
N GLN A 1047 36.07 -19.54 7.78
CA GLN A 1047 37.23 -18.85 7.21
C GLN A 1047 36.88 -17.74 6.20
N THR A 1048 35.66 -17.77 5.66
CA THR A 1048 35.19 -16.87 4.60
C THR A 1048 33.94 -16.14 5.05
N LEU A 1049 33.84 -14.85 4.72
CA LEU A 1049 32.63 -14.05 4.89
C LEU A 1049 32.09 -13.67 3.51
N ALA A 1050 30.81 -13.95 3.26
CA ALA A 1050 30.11 -13.42 2.09
C ALA A 1050 29.31 -12.18 2.48
N THR A 1051 29.33 -11.15 1.64
CA THR A 1051 28.53 -9.92 1.79
C THR A 1051 27.73 -9.66 0.52
N ALA A 1052 26.46 -9.28 0.68
CA ALA A 1052 25.54 -8.99 -0.41
C ALA A 1052 25.06 -7.54 -0.34
N SER A 1053 25.10 -6.85 -1.47
CA SER A 1053 24.92 -5.40 -1.54
C SER A 1053 23.92 -4.96 -2.61
N GLN A 1054 23.37 -3.75 -2.41
CA GLN A 1054 22.53 -3.06 -3.39
C GLN A 1054 23.31 -2.56 -4.62
N ASP A 1055 24.64 -2.64 -4.61
CA ASP A 1055 25.48 -2.40 -5.79
C ASP A 1055 25.41 -3.54 -6.82
N LYS A 1056 24.53 -4.52 -6.59
CA LYS A 1056 24.30 -5.71 -7.43
C LYS A 1056 25.43 -6.73 -7.37
N THR A 1057 26.34 -6.62 -6.40
CA THR A 1057 27.45 -7.54 -6.22
C THR A 1057 27.38 -8.32 -4.91
N LEU A 1058 27.94 -9.52 -4.95
CA LEU A 1058 28.25 -10.33 -3.79
C LEU A 1058 29.77 -10.44 -3.70
N LYS A 1059 30.34 -10.08 -2.55
CA LYS A 1059 31.79 -10.18 -2.31
C LYS A 1059 32.10 -11.28 -1.31
N LEU A 1060 33.15 -12.05 -1.59
CA LEU A 1060 33.72 -13.04 -0.68
C LEU A 1060 35.01 -12.49 -0.09
N TRP A 1061 35.16 -12.60 1.23
CA TRP A 1061 36.28 -12.04 1.98
C TRP A 1061 36.95 -13.11 2.82
N ARG A 1062 38.28 -13.03 2.96
CA ARG A 1062 38.95 -13.63 4.12
C ARG A 1062 38.72 -12.74 5.34
N LEU A 1063 38.82 -13.32 6.54
CA LEU A 1063 38.61 -12.57 7.79
C LEU A 1063 39.65 -11.48 8.07
N ASP A 1064 40.80 -11.52 7.38
CA ASP A 1064 41.83 -10.46 7.45
C ASP A 1064 41.43 -9.17 6.70
N GLY A 1065 40.37 -9.22 5.87
CA GLY A 1065 39.89 -8.11 5.06
C GLY A 1065 40.21 -8.24 3.56
N SER A 1066 40.97 -9.26 3.14
CA SER A 1066 41.28 -9.47 1.73
C SER A 1066 40.07 -10.00 0.95
N GLU A 1067 39.80 -9.40 -0.21
CA GLU A 1067 38.75 -9.85 -1.13
C GLU A 1067 39.22 -11.10 -1.90
N LEU A 1068 38.41 -12.16 -1.89
CA LEU A 1068 38.64 -13.41 -2.60
C LEU A 1068 38.00 -13.42 -3.99
N ALA A 1069 36.77 -12.89 -4.09
CA ALA A 1069 36.00 -12.86 -5.32
C ALA A 1069 34.87 -11.83 -5.24
N THR A 1070 34.52 -11.25 -6.39
CA THR A 1070 33.27 -10.50 -6.61
C THR A 1070 32.42 -11.30 -7.59
N LEU A 1071 31.15 -11.52 -7.25
CA LEU A 1071 30.15 -12.18 -8.08
C LEU A 1071 29.07 -11.16 -8.45
N GLU A 1072 28.77 -11.06 -9.74
CA GLU A 1072 27.71 -10.17 -10.24
C GLU A 1072 26.34 -10.84 -10.15
N GLY A 1073 25.40 -10.14 -9.52
CA GLY A 1073 24.00 -10.51 -9.47
C GLY A 1073 23.20 -9.90 -10.63
N LEU A 1074 21.95 -10.35 -10.80
CA LEU A 1074 21.04 -9.78 -11.80
C LEU A 1074 20.48 -8.42 -11.40
N ASP A 1075 20.33 -8.18 -10.10
CA ASP A 1075 19.88 -6.93 -9.51
C ASP A 1075 20.42 -6.80 -8.06
N SER A 1076 19.99 -5.76 -7.33
CA SER A 1076 20.33 -5.50 -5.93
C SER A 1076 20.22 -6.78 -5.11
N ILE A 1077 21.32 -7.23 -4.51
CA ILE A 1077 21.36 -8.49 -3.78
C ILE A 1077 20.96 -8.23 -2.34
N MET A 1078 19.85 -8.86 -1.94
CA MET A 1078 19.17 -8.58 -0.69
C MET A 1078 19.53 -9.61 0.39
N SER A 1079 19.83 -10.85 -0.01
CA SER A 1079 20.17 -11.93 0.91
C SER A 1079 21.23 -12.86 0.33
N VAL A 1080 22.04 -13.48 1.21
CA VAL A 1080 23.06 -14.48 0.87
C VAL A 1080 23.09 -15.59 1.92
N ALA A 1081 23.30 -16.84 1.50
CA ALA A 1081 23.47 -17.97 2.40
C ALA A 1081 24.43 -19.03 1.81
N PHE A 1082 25.31 -19.58 2.66
CA PHE A 1082 26.10 -20.78 2.31
C PHE A 1082 25.29 -22.05 2.60
N SER A 1083 25.47 -23.08 1.78
CA SER A 1083 25.01 -24.42 2.12
C SER A 1083 25.85 -25.00 3.26
N PRO A 1084 25.29 -25.87 4.14
CA PRO A 1084 26.01 -26.45 5.26
C PRO A 1084 27.27 -27.26 4.87
N ASP A 1085 27.27 -27.85 3.68
CA ASP A 1085 28.40 -28.61 3.12
C ASP A 1085 29.46 -27.74 2.42
N ARG A 1086 29.26 -26.42 2.38
CA ARG A 1086 30.11 -25.43 1.68
C ARG A 1086 30.24 -25.66 0.16
N GLN A 1087 29.39 -26.47 -0.46
CA GLN A 1087 29.45 -26.69 -1.91
C GLN A 1087 28.70 -25.62 -2.70
N LEU A 1088 27.75 -24.94 -2.07
CA LEU A 1088 26.90 -23.95 -2.70
C LEU A 1088 26.90 -22.62 -1.93
N LEU A 1089 26.75 -21.56 -2.71
CA LEU A 1089 26.32 -20.25 -2.24
C LEU A 1089 24.98 -19.94 -2.92
N ALA A 1090 24.03 -19.42 -2.18
CA ALA A 1090 22.78 -18.90 -2.73
C ALA A 1090 22.69 -17.39 -2.48
N SER A 1091 22.05 -16.66 -3.40
CA SER A 1091 21.62 -15.27 -3.19
C SER A 1091 20.17 -15.08 -3.57
N GLY A 1092 19.54 -14.08 -2.97
CA GLY A 1092 18.24 -13.56 -3.40
C GLY A 1092 18.35 -12.09 -3.78
N SER A 1093 17.75 -11.69 -4.91
CA SER A 1093 17.80 -10.34 -5.47
C SER A 1093 16.45 -9.61 -5.43
N ALA A 1094 16.50 -8.29 -5.64
CA ALA A 1094 15.33 -7.42 -5.63
C ALA A 1094 14.34 -7.67 -6.78
N ASP A 1095 14.78 -8.26 -7.89
CA ASP A 1095 13.95 -8.67 -9.03
C ASP A 1095 13.22 -10.00 -8.82
N GLY A 1096 13.37 -10.63 -7.65
CA GLY A 1096 12.74 -11.92 -7.33
C GLY A 1096 13.57 -13.14 -7.74
N ALA A 1097 14.76 -12.94 -8.31
CA ALA A 1097 15.63 -14.05 -8.67
C ALA A 1097 16.39 -14.63 -7.47
N ILE A 1098 16.73 -15.91 -7.56
CA ILE A 1098 17.62 -16.62 -6.63
C ILE A 1098 18.72 -17.25 -7.45
N GLN A 1099 19.98 -16.89 -7.20
CA GLN A 1099 21.12 -17.48 -7.90
C GLN A 1099 21.86 -18.46 -7.01
N PHE A 1100 22.25 -19.60 -7.56
CA PHE A 1100 23.12 -20.57 -6.92
C PHE A 1100 24.48 -20.57 -7.59
N TRP A 1101 25.54 -20.53 -6.80
CA TRP A 1101 26.91 -20.68 -7.26
C TRP A 1101 27.54 -21.91 -6.64
N LYS A 1102 28.29 -22.64 -7.46
CA LYS A 1102 29.13 -23.75 -7.01
C LYS A 1102 30.44 -23.20 -6.44
N LEU A 1103 30.83 -23.72 -5.29
CA LEU A 1103 32.08 -23.38 -4.61
C LEU A 1103 33.02 -24.59 -4.70
N GLU A 1104 34.16 -24.41 -5.36
CA GLU A 1104 35.23 -25.41 -5.43
C GLU A 1104 36.52 -24.83 -4.87
N ALA A 1105 37.24 -25.64 -4.08
CA ALA A 1105 38.47 -25.20 -3.44
C ALA A 1105 39.51 -24.77 -4.49
N GLY A 1106 40.02 -23.55 -4.36
CA GLY A 1106 41.04 -23.00 -5.26
C GLY A 1106 40.51 -22.51 -6.62
N GLN A 1107 39.21 -22.59 -6.89
CA GLN A 1107 38.59 -22.05 -8.10
C GLN A 1107 37.68 -20.87 -7.80
N LYS A 1108 37.46 -20.00 -8.79
CA LYS A 1108 36.46 -18.94 -8.69
C LYS A 1108 35.05 -19.57 -8.66
N PRO A 1109 34.12 -19.06 -7.82
CA PRO A 1109 32.75 -19.54 -7.84
C PRO A 1109 32.13 -19.44 -9.23
N SER A 1110 31.39 -20.46 -9.64
CA SER A 1110 30.72 -20.51 -10.95
C SER A 1110 29.20 -20.56 -10.76
N LEU A 1111 28.46 -19.83 -11.58
CA LEU A 1111 27.00 -19.82 -11.54
C LEU A 1111 26.46 -21.21 -11.94
N LEU A 1112 25.73 -21.85 -11.04
CA LEU A 1112 25.11 -23.16 -11.27
C LEU A 1112 23.76 -23.01 -11.95
N THR A 1113 22.87 -22.19 -11.37
CA THR A 1113 21.53 -21.93 -11.92
C THR A 1113 20.92 -20.65 -11.34
N THR A 1114 19.86 -20.17 -11.96
CA THR A 1114 19.05 -19.03 -11.51
C THR A 1114 17.58 -19.41 -11.48
N LEU A 1115 16.93 -19.21 -10.33
CA LEU A 1115 15.51 -19.49 -10.12
C LEU A 1115 14.73 -18.16 -10.11
N LYS A 1116 13.66 -18.05 -10.91
CA LYS A 1116 12.78 -16.88 -10.95
C LYS A 1116 11.34 -17.29 -10.68
N ALA A 1117 11.00 -17.52 -9.41
CA ALA A 1117 9.62 -17.82 -8.99
C ALA A 1117 8.96 -16.69 -8.18
N HIS A 1118 9.75 -15.83 -7.54
CA HIS A 1118 9.19 -14.71 -6.81
C HIS A 1118 8.86 -13.55 -7.75
N THR A 1119 7.73 -12.90 -7.51
CA THR A 1119 7.28 -11.72 -8.27
C THR A 1119 7.61 -10.39 -7.58
N GLY A 1120 8.32 -10.47 -6.45
CA GLY A 1120 8.85 -9.34 -5.70
C GLY A 1120 10.20 -9.69 -5.09
N GLY A 1121 10.90 -8.70 -4.56
CA GLY A 1121 12.27 -8.88 -4.06
C GLY A 1121 12.38 -9.94 -2.95
N VAL A 1122 13.43 -10.76 -3.05
CA VAL A 1122 13.71 -11.85 -2.10
C VAL A 1122 14.47 -11.28 -0.90
N TRP A 1123 13.79 -11.05 0.21
CA TRP A 1123 14.36 -10.37 1.39
C TRP A 1123 15.23 -11.25 2.27
N GLU A 1124 14.97 -12.56 2.31
CA GLU A 1124 15.77 -13.51 3.06
C GLU A 1124 15.77 -14.88 2.39
N ILE A 1125 16.93 -15.54 2.42
CA ILE A 1125 17.11 -16.93 2.03
C ILE A 1125 17.87 -17.70 3.11
N THR A 1126 17.53 -18.96 3.33
CA THR A 1126 18.22 -19.79 4.33
C THR A 1126 18.16 -21.26 3.96
N PHE A 1127 19.28 -21.97 4.11
CA PHE A 1127 19.30 -23.42 3.97
C PHE A 1127 18.75 -24.10 5.22
N SER A 1128 18.10 -25.24 5.03
CA SER A 1128 17.82 -26.18 6.11
C SER A 1128 19.13 -26.73 6.67
N PRO A 1129 19.15 -27.17 7.94
CA PRO A 1129 20.39 -27.66 8.57
C PRO A 1129 21.02 -28.88 7.86
N ASP A 1130 20.20 -29.70 7.21
CA ASP A 1130 20.63 -30.85 6.40
C ASP A 1130 21.09 -30.48 4.98
N GLY A 1131 20.98 -29.20 4.60
CA GLY A 1131 21.32 -28.69 3.26
C GLY A 1131 20.39 -29.14 2.13
N GLN A 1132 19.36 -29.95 2.42
CA GLN A 1132 18.48 -30.52 1.41
C GLN A 1132 17.42 -29.53 0.92
N THR A 1133 17.16 -28.45 1.65
CA THR A 1133 16.13 -27.47 1.35
C THR A 1133 16.66 -26.05 1.48
N LEU A 1134 16.27 -25.16 0.57
CA LEU A 1134 16.44 -23.72 0.72
C LEU A 1134 15.06 -23.10 0.93
N ALA A 1135 14.89 -22.20 1.90
CA ALA A 1135 13.70 -21.38 2.01
C ALA A 1135 13.98 -19.97 1.51
N SER A 1136 13.05 -19.36 0.79
CA SER A 1136 13.12 -17.97 0.35
C SER A 1136 11.86 -17.21 0.76
N ALA A 1137 12.03 -16.02 1.32
CA ALA A 1137 10.97 -15.10 1.72
C ALA A 1137 10.99 -13.85 0.84
N SER A 1138 9.82 -13.44 0.34
CA SER A 1138 9.72 -12.36 -0.64
C SER A 1138 8.64 -11.32 -0.33
N GLY A 1139 8.84 -10.14 -0.92
CA GLY A 1139 7.87 -9.06 -1.00
C GLY A 1139 6.55 -9.43 -1.68
N ASP A 1140 6.49 -10.55 -2.41
CA ASP A 1140 5.28 -11.10 -3.02
C ASP A 1140 4.36 -11.87 -2.05
N ASN A 1141 4.68 -11.84 -0.76
CA ASN A 1141 3.97 -12.47 0.36
C ASN A 1141 4.13 -14.00 0.42
N LYS A 1142 5.05 -14.58 -0.36
CA LYS A 1142 5.31 -16.02 -0.35
C LYS A 1142 6.56 -16.36 0.45
N VAL A 1143 6.52 -17.56 1.03
CA VAL A 1143 7.72 -18.34 1.34
C VAL A 1143 7.74 -19.53 0.39
N ILE A 1144 8.84 -19.73 -0.33
CA ILE A 1144 9.02 -20.89 -1.20
C ILE A 1144 10.08 -21.80 -0.58
N LEU A 1145 9.80 -23.11 -0.55
CA LEU A 1145 10.76 -24.14 -0.13
C LEU A 1145 11.27 -24.87 -1.37
N TRP A 1146 12.57 -24.77 -1.60
CA TRP A 1146 13.27 -25.34 -2.73
C TRP A 1146 13.97 -26.63 -2.31
N ASN A 1147 13.75 -27.71 -3.03
CA ASN A 1147 14.51 -28.94 -2.84
C ASN A 1147 15.88 -28.79 -3.53
N VAL A 1148 16.95 -28.71 -2.74
CA VAL A 1148 18.31 -28.42 -3.24
C VAL A 1148 18.85 -29.55 -4.13
N PRO A 1149 18.73 -30.85 -3.78
CA PRO A 1149 19.07 -31.95 -4.69
C PRO A 1149 18.31 -31.92 -6.02
N GLU A 1150 17.05 -31.48 -6.01
CA GLU A 1150 16.31 -31.28 -7.25
C GLU A 1150 16.90 -30.11 -8.04
N VAL A 1151 17.12 -28.95 -7.41
CA VAL A 1151 17.76 -27.78 -8.06
C VAL A 1151 19.14 -28.12 -8.66
N GLN A 1152 19.89 -29.06 -8.06
CA GLN A 1152 21.17 -29.56 -8.58
C GLN A 1152 21.04 -30.57 -9.73
N SER A 1153 19.86 -31.18 -9.95
CA SER A 1153 19.65 -32.25 -10.93
C SER A 1153 18.56 -31.91 -11.94
N VAL A 1154 18.98 -31.62 -13.17
CA VAL A 1154 18.09 -31.39 -14.31
C VAL A 1154 17.06 -32.52 -14.48
N ASP A 1155 17.48 -33.79 -14.36
CA ASP A 1155 16.58 -34.94 -14.48
C ASP A 1155 15.46 -34.96 -13.43
N ARG A 1156 15.74 -34.49 -12.21
CA ARG A 1156 14.75 -34.43 -11.13
C ARG A 1156 13.81 -33.23 -11.27
N ILE A 1157 14.33 -32.07 -11.69
CA ILE A 1157 13.52 -30.87 -12.00
C ILE A 1157 12.48 -31.21 -13.07
N VAL A 1158 12.89 -31.97 -14.09
CA VAL A 1158 11.96 -32.38 -15.14
C VAL A 1158 10.94 -33.38 -14.67
N ARG A 1159 11.29 -34.29 -13.74
CA ARG A 1159 10.27 -35.15 -13.11
C ARG A 1159 9.25 -34.31 -12.36
N TYR A 1160 9.69 -33.33 -11.57
CA TYR A 1160 8.82 -32.39 -10.85
C TYR A 1160 7.91 -31.59 -11.80
N GLY A 1161 8.47 -30.99 -12.85
CA GLY A 1161 7.70 -30.26 -13.87
C GLY A 1161 6.73 -31.17 -14.62
N CYS A 1162 7.12 -32.40 -14.90
CA CYS A 1162 6.25 -33.39 -15.53
C CYS A 1162 5.13 -33.86 -14.64
N ASP A 1163 5.36 -34.08 -13.35
CA ASP A 1163 4.30 -34.42 -12.40
C ASP A 1163 3.28 -33.26 -12.29
N TRP A 1164 3.71 -32.00 -12.47
CA TRP A 1164 2.82 -30.82 -12.47
C TRP A 1164 1.91 -30.71 -13.71
N VAL A 1165 2.43 -30.95 -14.91
CA VAL A 1165 1.64 -30.82 -16.15
C VAL A 1165 0.97 -32.11 -16.60
N ARG A 1166 1.28 -33.27 -15.98
CA ARG A 1166 0.79 -34.59 -16.44
C ARG A 1166 -0.73 -34.64 -16.58
N ASP A 1167 -1.48 -34.12 -15.61
CA ASP A 1167 -2.94 -34.13 -15.66
C ASP A 1167 -3.47 -33.21 -16.78
N TYR A 1168 -2.87 -32.03 -16.95
CA TYR A 1168 -3.21 -31.11 -18.04
C TYR A 1168 -2.94 -31.73 -19.42
N LEU A 1169 -1.75 -32.34 -19.59
CA LEU A 1169 -1.35 -33.01 -20.83
C LEU A 1169 -2.30 -34.17 -21.18
N ARG A 1170 -2.84 -34.88 -20.17
CA ARG A 1170 -3.74 -36.03 -20.40
C ARG A 1170 -5.21 -35.64 -20.58
N THR A 1171 -5.67 -34.54 -20.00
CA THR A 1171 -7.10 -34.20 -19.93
C THR A 1171 -7.53 -33.06 -20.84
N ASN A 1172 -6.62 -32.22 -21.33
CA ASN A 1172 -6.98 -31.11 -22.21
C ASN A 1172 -7.31 -31.61 -23.63
N GLY A 1173 -8.45 -31.19 -24.19
CA GLY A 1173 -8.91 -31.56 -25.54
C GLY A 1173 -8.18 -30.84 -26.68
N ASP A 1174 -7.48 -29.74 -26.38
CA ASP A 1174 -6.84 -28.88 -27.39
C ASP A 1174 -5.38 -29.29 -27.73
N LEU A 1175 -4.85 -30.34 -27.09
CA LEU A 1175 -3.47 -30.83 -27.29
C LEU A 1175 -3.40 -31.99 -28.29
N GLU A 1176 -2.32 -32.03 -29.08
CA GLU A 1176 -2.02 -33.15 -29.99
C GLU A 1176 -1.65 -34.42 -29.22
N GLU A 1177 -1.93 -35.59 -29.79
CA GLU A 1177 -1.72 -36.88 -29.12
C GLU A 1177 -0.26 -37.11 -28.70
N SER A 1178 0.71 -36.64 -29.48
CA SER A 1178 2.14 -36.71 -29.12
C SER A 1178 2.49 -35.88 -27.88
N ASP A 1179 1.78 -34.79 -27.62
CA ASP A 1179 2.05 -33.92 -26.47
C ASP A 1179 1.56 -34.51 -25.16
N ARG A 1180 0.52 -35.36 -25.22
CA ARG A 1180 -0.03 -36.06 -24.06
C ARG A 1180 1.00 -36.96 -23.37
N HIS A 1181 2.01 -37.39 -24.13
CA HIS A 1181 3.06 -38.30 -23.70
C HIS A 1181 4.42 -37.62 -23.46
N LEU A 1182 4.51 -36.28 -23.47
CA LEU A 1182 5.76 -35.53 -23.22
C LEU A 1182 6.43 -35.85 -21.88
N CYS A 1183 5.64 -36.38 -20.93
CA CYS A 1183 6.04 -36.69 -19.56
C CYS A 1183 5.94 -38.16 -19.19
N ASP A 1184 5.73 -39.03 -20.19
CA ASP A 1184 5.85 -40.47 -20.06
C ASP A 1184 7.30 -40.88 -20.36
N ARG A 1185 7.82 -41.87 -19.63
CA ARG A 1185 9.25 -42.25 -19.67
C ARG A 1185 9.66 -42.93 -20.96
#